data_AF-A0A2E7NGP8-F1
#
_entry.id   AF-A0A2E7NGP8-F1
#
_cell.length_a   1.000
_cell.length_b   1.000
_cell.length_c   1.000
_cell.angle_alpha   90.00
_cell.angle_beta   90.00
_cell.angle_gamma   90.00
#
_symmetry.space_group_name_H-M   'P 1'
#
loop_
_entity.id
_entity.type
_entity.pdbx_description
1 polymer ?
#
loop_
_entity_poly.entity_id
_entity_poly.type
_entity_poly.pdbx_seq_one_letter_code
_entity_poly.pdbx_strand_id
1 'polypeptide(L)'
;MKAVALFIVAALVLLSPVLETPFYGDDIHNIQRSAVLEAENQSSWSFIASQNHQWMTNEGRFFPVTFLQTTLLFDNVHARWVYKTLQMVAATGALAILGVFAAVLSRNRRIGLLVSIVALTGLQIRLWYDPIIAYNLVLPSVTFSVLLSWLSLVFGLRSSNRAVAIAAFACSGLLWTVGLLTYEITYLLAPAVLAILWHERRSERWRLWAAGGSVLMPTFLLANYVATLRSGANPSPAYTTNWVLEDVLPTAFYQLVGAVPGTAAVFAAGVPGIVSLIGKTTLWSLLGATAGGGAVSLLLRQSWRPSVRSSTALTGLGIALFVLPAIPISLSLRWQAELDWGLAYVPVFIQTLGLAMLLAGSGSLVVAAVKRVAAEGLLPAAPAWAARAAPLVVGLIVGGALLITTNGNRWVAEQLSGFRVQQETTDAAITTGFLDLIEDESLVVVSRLPGGNEFYNNAYVSWRGGPTGITYLTEVPTDASNCGVFRLCGPEDRPLYYLKESLTPSGELLVSVARIADKTADASDPLVLLDEAAVFGPQTHTRTCSVSGLTSTQTTGRWVKHSCDGPPVAASLLTGWLSSIPGTDLSSAAQLATDAAIAGGFFDRVENGATIVAGQGGHHSRAYFEWLGGPTDLSFTTSLPAGTVQCGEAQLCTEDNRPIFVLRDLQADDEIILLLAPAATDLGNPTDPLIIMGHATLFGRENATPLCAMESADAGSMPETGTDWISRICTGPPTSLSSFQNWVASGCTEGLSGWFICVDAGSRE
;
A
#
# COMPACT_ATOMS: atom_id res chain seq x y z
N MET A 1 32.36 -25.94 8.79
CA MET A 1 31.00 -26.49 9.02
C MET A 1 30.24 -25.66 10.04
N LYS A 2 30.65 -25.59 11.32
CA LYS A 2 29.93 -24.81 12.36
C LYS A 2 29.61 -23.35 11.98
N ALA A 3 30.59 -22.56 11.55
CA ALA A 3 30.36 -21.16 11.17
C ALA A 3 29.45 -20.99 9.93
N VAL A 4 29.45 -21.96 9.02
CA VAL A 4 28.59 -21.91 7.81
C VAL A 4 27.14 -22.17 8.20
N ALA A 5 26.89 -23.16 9.06
CA ALA A 5 25.55 -23.41 9.58
C ALA A 5 25.00 -22.19 10.34
N LEU A 6 25.83 -21.56 11.19
CA LEU A 6 25.44 -20.34 11.90
C LEU A 6 25.15 -19.16 10.95
N PHE A 7 25.93 -19.02 9.87
CA PHE A 7 25.65 -18.02 8.83
C PHE A 7 24.29 -18.27 8.15
N ILE A 8 23.98 -19.51 7.79
CA ILE A 8 22.70 -19.87 7.16
C ILE A 8 21.54 -19.52 8.11
N VAL A 9 21.64 -19.88 9.38
CA VAL A 9 20.62 -19.52 10.39
C VAL A 9 20.47 -18.01 10.51
N ALA A 10 21.57 -17.26 10.61
CA ALA A 10 21.51 -15.80 10.71
C ALA A 10 20.88 -15.15 9.47
N ALA A 11 21.23 -15.63 8.26
CA ALA A 11 20.66 -15.13 7.00
C ALA A 11 19.16 -15.42 6.88
N LEU A 12 18.73 -16.65 7.23
CA LEU A 12 17.32 -17.03 7.21
C LEU A 12 16.50 -16.21 8.20
N VAL A 13 16.99 -16.03 9.43
CA VAL A 13 16.30 -15.23 10.45
C VAL A 13 16.16 -13.76 10.03
N LEU A 14 17.24 -13.17 9.49
CA LEU A 14 17.27 -11.76 9.10
C LEU A 14 16.33 -11.46 7.93
N LEU A 15 16.30 -12.36 6.93
CA LEU A 15 15.60 -12.14 5.66
C LEU A 15 14.21 -12.81 5.61
N SER A 16 13.83 -13.63 6.60
CA SER A 16 12.48 -14.22 6.64
C SER A 16 11.35 -13.18 6.56
N PRO A 17 11.47 -11.94 7.12
CA PRO A 17 10.43 -10.93 6.95
C PRO A 17 10.14 -10.53 5.50
N VAL A 18 11.08 -10.74 4.55
CA VAL A 18 10.83 -10.50 3.11
C VAL A 18 9.63 -11.31 2.62
N LEU A 19 9.47 -12.55 3.09
CA LEU A 19 8.36 -13.45 2.73
C LEU A 19 6.99 -12.91 3.17
N GLU A 20 6.98 -12.04 4.17
CA GLU A 20 5.79 -11.44 4.74
C GLU A 20 5.41 -10.10 4.09
N THR A 21 6.22 -9.58 3.16
CA THR A 21 5.93 -8.31 2.47
C THR A 21 5.00 -8.48 1.25
N PRO A 22 4.20 -7.45 0.90
CA PRO A 22 3.42 -7.39 -0.35
C PRO A 22 4.33 -7.11 -1.55
N PHE A 23 3.80 -7.18 -2.79
CA PHE A 23 4.43 -6.42 -3.88
C PHE A 23 4.47 -4.93 -3.50
N TYR A 24 5.58 -4.26 -3.77
CA TYR A 24 5.82 -2.91 -3.25
C TYR A 24 6.58 -2.07 -4.27
N GLY A 25 6.27 -0.76 -4.34
CA GLY A 25 6.82 0.14 -5.34
C GLY A 25 6.52 -0.33 -6.76
N ASP A 26 7.50 -0.22 -7.67
CA ASP A 26 7.36 -0.61 -9.08
C ASP A 26 6.92 -2.07 -9.29
N ASP A 27 7.11 -2.94 -8.29
CA ASP A 27 6.68 -4.34 -8.38
C ASP A 27 5.15 -4.47 -8.48
N ILE A 28 4.37 -3.49 -7.99
CA ILE A 28 2.91 -3.47 -8.10
C ILE A 28 2.47 -3.28 -9.55
N HIS A 29 3.14 -2.43 -10.32
CA HIS A 29 2.86 -2.29 -11.75
C HIS A 29 3.45 -3.47 -12.54
N ASN A 30 4.65 -3.91 -12.17
CA ASN A 30 5.35 -4.96 -12.89
C ASN A 30 4.61 -6.30 -12.86
N ILE A 31 3.96 -6.65 -11.75
CA ILE A 31 3.18 -7.90 -11.60
C ILE A 31 1.90 -7.91 -12.45
N GLN A 32 1.37 -6.74 -12.78
CA GLN A 32 0.16 -6.57 -13.59
C GLN A 32 0.46 -6.46 -15.09
N ARG A 33 1.74 -6.43 -15.48
CA ARG A 33 2.19 -6.21 -16.86
C ARG A 33 1.56 -7.18 -17.85
N SER A 34 1.61 -8.48 -17.58
CA SER A 34 1.10 -9.48 -18.53
C SER A 34 -0.40 -9.29 -18.80
N ALA A 35 -1.15 -8.86 -17.79
CA ALA A 35 -2.55 -8.49 -17.93
C ALA A 35 -2.75 -7.26 -18.83
N VAL A 36 -1.94 -6.21 -18.64
CA VAL A 36 -1.98 -5.00 -19.48
C VAL A 36 -1.60 -5.31 -20.93
N LEU A 37 -0.56 -6.12 -21.13
CA LEU A 37 -0.10 -6.52 -22.46
C LEU A 37 -1.15 -7.32 -23.23
N GLU A 38 -1.85 -8.22 -22.54
CA GLU A 38 -2.96 -8.98 -23.15
C GLU A 38 -4.13 -8.07 -23.51
N ALA A 39 -4.52 -7.15 -22.62
CA ALA A 39 -5.58 -6.19 -22.87
C ALA A 39 -5.28 -5.23 -24.04
N GLU A 40 -4.01 -4.84 -24.22
CA GLU A 40 -3.56 -3.97 -25.32
C GLU A 40 -3.19 -4.74 -26.60
N ASN A 41 -3.33 -6.07 -26.60
CA ASN A 41 -2.85 -6.96 -27.67
C ASN A 41 -1.39 -6.68 -28.07
N GLN A 42 -0.54 -6.42 -27.07
CA GLN A 42 0.87 -6.08 -27.22
C GLN A 42 1.75 -7.27 -26.81
N SER A 43 2.75 -7.61 -27.63
CA SER A 43 3.72 -8.64 -27.26
C SER A 43 4.75 -8.13 -26.24
N SER A 44 5.27 -9.03 -25.40
CA SER A 44 6.39 -8.73 -24.48
C SER A 44 7.61 -8.13 -25.19
N TRP A 45 7.91 -8.56 -26.42
CA TRP A 45 9.04 -8.03 -27.20
C TRP A 45 8.82 -6.59 -27.68
N SER A 46 7.61 -6.29 -28.19
CA SER A 46 7.24 -4.92 -28.55
C SER A 46 7.21 -3.99 -27.33
N PHE A 47 6.79 -4.50 -26.18
CA PHE A 47 6.86 -3.76 -24.92
C PHE A 47 8.30 -3.46 -24.53
N ILE A 48 9.19 -4.45 -24.51
CA ILE A 48 10.61 -4.24 -24.20
C ILE A 48 11.24 -3.21 -25.15
N ALA A 49 10.95 -3.30 -26.46
CA ALA A 49 11.47 -2.36 -27.44
C ALA A 49 10.95 -0.93 -27.22
N SER A 50 9.64 -0.77 -26.97
CA SER A 50 9.03 0.54 -26.73
C SER A 50 9.51 1.17 -25.43
N GLN A 51 9.60 0.42 -24.33
CA GLN A 51 10.11 0.92 -23.05
C GLN A 51 11.58 1.35 -23.15
N ASN A 52 12.42 0.56 -23.83
CA ASN A 52 13.80 0.96 -24.09
C ASN A 52 13.86 2.25 -24.91
N HIS A 53 13.07 2.34 -25.98
CA HIS A 53 13.04 3.54 -26.82
C HIS A 53 12.62 4.77 -26.02
N GLN A 54 11.53 4.66 -25.24
CA GLN A 54 11.03 5.74 -24.38
C GLN A 54 12.11 6.22 -23.40
N TRP A 55 12.83 5.31 -22.74
CA TRP A 55 13.88 5.67 -21.79
C TRP A 55 15.11 6.27 -22.46
N MET A 56 15.44 5.82 -23.67
CA MET A 56 16.52 6.41 -24.47
C MET A 56 16.20 7.85 -24.87
N THR A 57 14.96 8.12 -25.31
CA THR A 57 14.56 9.44 -25.80
C THR A 57 14.27 10.43 -24.68
N ASN A 58 13.57 9.98 -23.63
CA ASN A 58 13.06 10.89 -22.60
C ASN A 58 14.04 11.04 -21.44
N GLU A 59 14.67 9.95 -21.01
CA GLU A 59 15.54 9.94 -19.83
C GLU A 59 17.03 9.91 -20.18
N GLY A 60 17.38 9.74 -21.46
CA GLY A 60 18.77 9.59 -21.91
C GLY A 60 19.45 8.35 -21.33
N ARG A 61 18.69 7.27 -21.09
CA ARG A 61 19.15 6.04 -20.42
C ARG A 61 18.98 4.82 -21.33
N PHE A 62 19.84 3.82 -21.14
CA PHE A 62 19.83 2.61 -21.96
C PHE A 62 19.98 1.35 -21.09
N PHE A 63 18.86 0.68 -20.79
CA PHE A 63 18.82 -0.51 -19.92
C PHE A 63 18.08 -1.70 -20.54
N PRO A 64 18.50 -2.19 -21.72
CA PRO A 64 17.80 -3.28 -22.38
C PRO A 64 17.77 -4.57 -21.57
N VAL A 65 18.80 -4.81 -20.76
CA VAL A 65 18.84 -6.01 -19.90
C VAL A 65 17.86 -5.88 -18.73
N THR A 66 17.69 -4.70 -18.14
CA THR A 66 16.69 -4.50 -17.07
C THR A 66 15.29 -4.78 -17.57
N PHE A 67 14.89 -4.19 -18.70
CA PHE A 67 13.56 -4.45 -19.26
C PHE A 67 13.36 -5.92 -19.62
N LEU A 68 14.38 -6.57 -20.22
CA LEU A 68 14.33 -8.00 -20.52
C LEU A 68 14.17 -8.84 -19.24
N GLN A 69 15.01 -8.63 -18.22
CA GLN A 69 14.96 -9.39 -16.97
C GLN A 69 13.63 -9.19 -16.24
N THR A 70 13.13 -7.96 -16.19
CA THR A 70 11.86 -7.62 -15.54
C THR A 70 10.69 -8.28 -16.23
N THR A 71 10.61 -8.15 -17.56
CA THR A 71 9.52 -8.74 -18.34
C THR A 71 9.54 -10.26 -18.23
N LEU A 72 10.71 -10.91 -18.40
CA LEU A 72 10.81 -12.36 -18.25
C LEU A 72 10.44 -12.83 -16.84
N LEU A 73 10.80 -12.07 -15.80
CA LEU A 73 10.46 -12.42 -14.42
C LEU A 73 8.94 -12.38 -14.22
N PHE A 74 8.30 -11.27 -14.60
CA PHE A 74 6.88 -11.05 -14.33
C PHE A 74 5.93 -11.70 -15.33
N ASP A 75 6.41 -12.16 -16.49
CA ASP A 75 5.66 -13.03 -17.41
C ASP A 75 5.57 -14.48 -16.90
N ASN A 76 6.41 -14.86 -15.92
CA ASN A 76 6.46 -16.23 -15.39
C ASN A 76 6.14 -16.32 -13.90
N VAL A 77 6.23 -15.21 -13.14
CA VAL A 77 6.07 -15.21 -11.69
C VAL A 77 4.95 -14.26 -11.29
N HIS A 78 3.78 -14.84 -11.02
CA HIS A 78 2.58 -14.11 -10.60
C HIS A 78 2.21 -14.30 -9.13
N ALA A 79 2.72 -15.37 -8.50
CA ALA A 79 2.46 -15.66 -7.10
C ALA A 79 3.40 -14.88 -6.18
N ARG A 80 2.83 -14.11 -5.24
CA ARG A 80 3.58 -13.31 -4.25
C ARG A 80 4.67 -14.12 -3.56
N TRP A 81 4.32 -15.28 -3.01
CA TRP A 81 5.24 -16.11 -2.23
C TRP A 81 6.43 -16.60 -3.06
N VAL A 82 6.24 -16.89 -4.36
CA VAL A 82 7.33 -17.28 -5.27
C VAL A 82 8.28 -16.11 -5.46
N TYR A 83 7.75 -14.93 -5.79
CA TYR A 83 8.55 -13.73 -6.00
C TYR A 83 9.33 -13.32 -4.74
N LYS A 84 8.69 -13.33 -3.57
CA LYS A 84 9.35 -13.01 -2.29
C LYS A 84 10.40 -14.04 -1.90
N THR A 85 10.19 -15.31 -2.23
CA THR A 85 11.22 -16.35 -2.08
C THR A 85 12.41 -16.07 -3.00
N LEU A 86 12.18 -15.66 -4.24
CA LEU A 86 13.24 -15.27 -5.17
C LEU A 86 14.02 -14.06 -4.66
N GLN A 87 13.35 -13.04 -4.09
CA GLN A 87 14.01 -11.90 -3.43
C GLN A 87 14.94 -12.34 -2.30
N MET A 88 14.44 -13.17 -1.38
CA MET A 88 15.23 -13.70 -0.27
C MET A 88 16.43 -14.54 -0.76
N VAL A 89 16.21 -15.41 -1.75
CA VAL A 89 17.26 -16.26 -2.33
C VAL A 89 18.30 -15.43 -3.08
N ALA A 90 17.88 -14.43 -3.86
CA ALA A 90 18.79 -13.54 -4.59
C ALA A 90 19.65 -12.71 -3.63
N ALA A 91 19.07 -12.15 -2.56
CA ALA A 91 19.81 -11.42 -1.54
C ALA A 91 20.82 -12.33 -0.81
N THR A 92 20.41 -13.54 -0.43
CA THR A 92 21.31 -14.53 0.19
C THR A 92 22.41 -14.99 -0.78
N GLY A 93 22.07 -15.17 -2.05
CA GLY A 93 23.00 -15.51 -3.12
C GLY A 93 24.04 -14.42 -3.33
N ALA A 94 23.64 -13.14 -3.29
CA ALA A 94 24.54 -11.99 -3.37
C ALA A 94 25.59 -12.00 -2.23
N LEU A 95 25.17 -12.30 -1.00
CA LEU A 95 26.08 -12.47 0.15
C LEU A 95 27.05 -13.65 -0.04
N ALA A 96 26.54 -14.77 -0.55
CA ALA A 96 27.34 -15.96 -0.80
C ALA A 96 28.42 -15.68 -1.86
N ILE A 97 28.06 -15.03 -2.96
CA ILE A 97 29.01 -14.72 -4.02
C ILE A 97 30.05 -13.67 -3.60
N LEU A 98 29.66 -12.68 -2.78
CA LEU A 98 30.59 -11.73 -2.17
C LEU A 98 31.62 -12.48 -1.31
N GLY A 99 31.15 -13.41 -0.47
CA GLY A 99 32.02 -14.26 0.35
C GLY A 99 32.93 -15.14 -0.48
N VAL A 100 32.43 -15.76 -1.55
CA VAL A 100 33.23 -16.56 -2.49
C VAL A 100 34.30 -15.70 -3.15
N PHE A 101 33.94 -14.52 -3.66
CA PHE A 101 34.89 -13.59 -4.25
C PHE A 101 35.99 -13.18 -3.26
N ALA A 102 35.62 -12.75 -2.06
CA ALA A 102 36.57 -12.39 -1.01
C ALA A 102 37.47 -13.59 -0.61
N ALA A 103 36.91 -14.80 -0.54
CA ALA A 103 37.68 -16.02 -0.27
C ALA A 103 38.66 -16.36 -1.39
N VAL A 104 38.25 -16.25 -2.66
CA VAL A 104 39.10 -16.54 -3.82
C VAL A 104 40.21 -15.50 -3.93
N LEU A 105 39.89 -14.21 -3.77
CA LEU A 105 40.87 -13.13 -3.83
C LEU A 105 41.91 -13.28 -2.72
N SER A 106 41.48 -13.45 -1.48
CA SER A 106 42.36 -13.60 -0.31
C SER A 106 43.00 -14.98 -0.14
N ARG A 107 42.56 -15.96 -0.94
CA ARG A 107 42.87 -17.40 -0.77
C ARG A 107 42.51 -17.92 0.63
N ASN A 108 41.49 -17.35 1.25
CA ASN A 108 41.08 -17.68 2.60
C ASN A 108 39.55 -17.73 2.75
N ARG A 109 39.02 -18.96 2.86
CA ARG A 109 37.57 -19.22 3.03
C ARG A 109 36.97 -18.54 4.26
N ARG A 110 37.75 -18.31 5.31
CA ARG A 110 37.27 -17.71 6.56
C ARG A 110 37.09 -16.19 6.42
N ILE A 111 37.94 -15.51 5.64
CA ILE A 111 37.73 -14.10 5.25
C ILE A 111 36.42 -13.99 4.48
N GLY A 112 36.22 -14.86 3.49
CA GLY A 112 34.98 -14.87 2.71
C GLY A 112 33.74 -14.99 3.58
N LEU A 113 33.72 -15.97 4.48
CA LEU A 113 32.60 -16.16 5.40
C LEU A 113 32.42 -14.99 6.38
N LEU A 114 33.51 -14.39 6.87
CA LEU A 114 33.44 -13.20 7.72
C LEU A 114 32.79 -12.03 6.97
N VAL A 115 33.19 -11.77 5.72
CA VAL A 115 32.60 -10.73 4.88
C VAL A 115 31.10 -10.96 4.68
N SER A 116 30.67 -12.19 4.37
CA SER A 116 29.26 -12.52 4.22
C SER A 116 28.44 -12.30 5.50
N ILE A 117 28.97 -12.68 6.68
CA ILE A 117 28.25 -12.49 7.94
C ILE A 117 28.19 -11.00 8.34
N VAL A 118 29.27 -10.24 8.12
CA VAL A 118 29.26 -8.81 8.41
C VAL A 118 28.30 -8.08 7.49
N ALA A 119 28.22 -8.46 6.21
CA ALA A 119 27.29 -7.87 5.25
C ALA A 119 25.82 -8.03 5.63
N LEU A 120 25.45 -9.11 6.35
CA LEU A 120 24.08 -9.28 6.87
C LEU A 120 23.63 -8.10 7.74
N THR A 121 24.54 -7.48 8.49
CA THR A 121 24.17 -6.39 9.42
C THR A 121 23.54 -5.18 8.73
N GLY A 122 23.87 -4.93 7.46
CA GLY A 122 23.32 -3.80 6.70
C GLY A 122 22.24 -4.17 5.69
N LEU A 123 21.78 -5.43 5.65
CA LEU A 123 20.61 -5.82 4.84
C LEU A 123 19.32 -5.48 5.61
N GLN A 124 19.11 -4.18 5.77
CA GLN A 124 17.96 -3.60 6.43
C GLN A 124 16.89 -3.23 5.41
N ILE A 125 15.67 -3.69 5.65
CA ILE A 125 14.47 -3.27 4.93
C ILE A 125 14.05 -1.91 5.49
N ARG A 126 13.77 -0.95 4.61
CA ARG A 126 13.26 0.38 4.97
C ARG A 126 11.84 0.54 4.45
N LEU A 127 10.96 1.17 5.22
CA LEU A 127 9.64 1.61 4.75
C LEU A 127 9.79 2.86 3.87
N TRP A 128 10.48 2.69 2.74
CA TRP A 128 10.81 3.72 1.74
C TRP A 128 11.29 2.99 0.47
N TYR A 129 12.20 3.58 -0.33
CA TYR A 129 12.82 2.92 -1.46
C TYR A 129 13.78 1.80 -1.05
N ASP A 130 13.29 0.57 -1.06
CA ASP A 130 14.03 -0.59 -0.58
C ASP A 130 14.45 -1.57 -1.71
N PRO A 131 15.76 -1.84 -1.88
CA PRO A 131 16.27 -2.71 -2.94
C PRO A 131 16.07 -4.21 -2.69
N ILE A 132 15.63 -4.61 -1.50
CA ILE A 132 15.43 -6.03 -1.14
C ILE A 132 13.99 -6.44 -1.45
N ILE A 133 13.02 -5.62 -1.07
CA ILE A 133 11.59 -5.95 -1.20
C ILE A 133 10.91 -5.34 -2.43
N ALA A 134 11.55 -4.41 -3.12
CA ALA A 134 11.07 -3.76 -4.35
C ALA A 134 12.13 -3.77 -5.47
N TYR A 135 11.78 -3.21 -6.63
CA TYR A 135 12.66 -3.05 -7.80
C TYR A 135 13.19 -4.36 -8.37
N ASN A 136 12.30 -5.33 -8.58
CA ASN A 136 12.46 -6.39 -9.60
C ASN A 136 13.83 -7.11 -9.61
N LEU A 137 14.46 -7.27 -8.43
CA LEU A 137 15.77 -7.90 -8.23
C LEU A 137 16.96 -7.22 -8.94
N VAL A 138 16.82 -5.96 -9.35
CA VAL A 138 17.86 -5.24 -10.14
C VAL A 138 19.20 -5.23 -9.40
N LEU A 139 19.22 -4.89 -8.11
CA LEU A 139 20.47 -4.72 -7.37
C LEU A 139 21.16 -6.05 -7.06
N PRO A 140 20.44 -7.12 -6.65
CA PRO A 140 21.00 -8.47 -6.65
C PRO A 140 21.55 -8.89 -8.02
N SER A 141 20.83 -8.63 -9.13
CA SER A 141 21.26 -8.96 -10.51
C SER A 141 22.56 -8.26 -10.91
N VAL A 142 22.67 -6.95 -10.64
CA VAL A 142 23.90 -6.17 -10.85
C VAL A 142 25.05 -6.72 -10.00
N THR A 143 24.76 -7.07 -8.75
CA THR A 143 25.76 -7.64 -7.83
C THR A 143 26.31 -8.97 -8.37
N PHE A 144 25.45 -9.87 -8.84
CA PHE A 144 25.89 -11.11 -9.49
C PHE A 144 26.76 -10.84 -10.71
N SER A 145 26.31 -9.94 -11.60
CA SER A 145 27.02 -9.58 -12.82
C SER A 145 28.43 -9.04 -12.52
N VAL A 146 28.55 -8.11 -11.58
CA VAL A 146 29.83 -7.51 -11.17
C VAL A 146 30.75 -8.53 -10.50
N LEU A 147 30.26 -9.26 -9.50
CA LEU A 147 31.10 -10.17 -8.72
C LEU A 147 31.48 -11.43 -9.49
N LEU A 148 30.59 -12.00 -10.32
CA LEU A 148 30.94 -13.08 -11.24
C LEU A 148 31.95 -12.62 -12.29
N SER A 149 31.80 -11.40 -12.82
CA SER A 149 32.78 -10.84 -13.74
C SER A 149 34.16 -10.76 -13.09
N TRP A 150 34.25 -10.24 -11.87
CA TRP A 150 35.51 -10.15 -11.12
C TRP A 150 36.08 -11.52 -10.74
N LEU A 151 35.24 -12.50 -10.39
CA LEU A 151 35.66 -13.89 -10.17
C LEU A 151 36.27 -14.48 -11.43
N SER A 152 35.60 -14.34 -12.58
CA SER A 152 36.09 -14.80 -13.88
C SER A 152 37.41 -14.14 -14.26
N LEU A 153 37.59 -12.84 -13.97
CA LEU A 153 38.89 -12.16 -14.13
C LEU A 153 39.98 -12.81 -13.29
N VAL A 154 39.72 -13.06 -12.01
CA VAL A 154 40.70 -13.68 -11.12
C VAL A 154 41.05 -15.09 -11.59
N PHE A 155 40.08 -15.88 -12.06
CA PHE A 155 40.33 -17.20 -12.64
C PHE A 155 41.14 -17.13 -13.93
N GLY A 156 40.81 -16.22 -14.85
CA GLY A 156 41.55 -16.02 -16.10
C GLY A 156 42.99 -15.56 -15.85
N LEU A 157 43.19 -14.62 -14.92
CA LEU A 157 44.52 -14.19 -14.48
C LEU A 157 45.29 -15.33 -13.80
N ARG A 158 44.63 -16.29 -13.17
CA ARG A 158 45.26 -17.43 -12.48
C ARG A 158 45.48 -18.67 -13.34
N SER A 159 44.78 -18.80 -14.46
CA SER A 159 44.89 -19.95 -15.35
C SER A 159 46.29 -20.10 -15.95
N SER A 160 46.80 -21.34 -16.01
CA SER A 160 48.01 -21.66 -16.78
C SER A 160 47.73 -21.82 -18.27
N ASN A 161 46.49 -22.18 -18.64
CA ASN A 161 46.07 -22.41 -20.01
C ASN A 161 45.55 -21.11 -20.65
N ARG A 162 46.14 -20.71 -21.78
CA ARG A 162 45.80 -19.50 -22.53
C ARG A 162 44.35 -19.49 -23.05
N ALA A 163 43.85 -20.62 -23.55
CA ALA A 163 42.48 -20.72 -24.04
C ALA A 163 41.47 -20.52 -22.91
N VAL A 164 41.72 -21.15 -21.76
CA VAL A 164 40.90 -20.97 -20.54
C VAL A 164 40.96 -19.53 -20.04
N ALA A 165 42.12 -18.88 -20.10
CA ALA A 165 42.26 -17.48 -19.72
C ALA A 165 41.44 -16.56 -20.64
N ILE A 166 41.49 -16.77 -21.96
CA ILE A 166 40.70 -16.01 -22.94
C ILE A 166 39.21 -16.22 -22.71
N ALA A 167 38.76 -17.47 -22.52
CA ALA A 167 37.36 -17.78 -22.24
C ALA A 167 36.87 -17.09 -20.94
N ALA A 168 37.71 -17.08 -19.90
CA ALA A 168 37.39 -16.40 -18.64
C ALA A 168 37.30 -14.88 -18.80
N PHE A 169 38.18 -14.25 -19.59
CA PHE A 169 38.12 -12.82 -19.88
C PHE A 169 36.90 -12.46 -20.76
N ALA A 170 36.56 -13.29 -21.74
CA ALA A 170 35.34 -13.13 -22.52
C ALA A 170 34.09 -13.24 -21.64
N CYS A 171 34.02 -14.26 -20.78
CA CYS A 171 32.95 -14.42 -19.81
C CYS A 171 32.85 -13.21 -18.86
N SER A 172 33.99 -12.70 -18.36
CA SER A 172 34.02 -11.48 -17.56
C SER A 172 33.46 -10.27 -18.32
N GLY A 173 33.86 -10.07 -19.58
CA GLY A 173 33.38 -8.96 -20.38
C GLY A 173 31.89 -9.02 -20.68
N LEU A 174 31.37 -10.22 -20.95
CA LEU A 174 29.92 -10.45 -21.12
C LEU A 174 29.16 -10.12 -19.84
N LEU A 175 29.56 -10.70 -18.70
CA LEU A 175 28.92 -10.43 -17.40
C LEU A 175 29.00 -8.96 -17.00
N TRP A 176 30.13 -8.29 -17.28
CA TRP A 176 30.28 -6.86 -17.04
C TRP A 176 29.34 -6.04 -17.92
N THR A 177 29.24 -6.38 -19.20
CA THR A 177 28.33 -5.72 -20.16
C THR A 177 26.87 -5.90 -19.74
N VAL A 178 26.49 -7.10 -19.27
CA VAL A 178 25.17 -7.35 -18.67
C VAL A 178 24.92 -6.37 -17.52
N GLY A 179 25.89 -6.19 -16.61
CA GLY A 179 25.78 -5.20 -15.52
C GLY A 179 25.61 -3.75 -16.02
N LEU A 180 26.40 -3.33 -17.02
CA LEU A 180 26.30 -1.99 -17.62
C LEU A 180 24.94 -1.72 -18.26
N LEU A 181 24.36 -2.73 -18.92
CA LEU A 181 23.04 -2.67 -19.56
C LEU A 181 21.88 -2.91 -18.59
N THR A 182 22.18 -3.22 -17.32
CA THR A 182 21.17 -3.36 -16.26
C THR A 182 21.06 -2.06 -15.48
N TYR A 183 22.18 -1.54 -14.96
CA TYR A 183 22.13 -0.36 -14.10
C TYR A 183 23.40 0.49 -14.15
N GLU A 184 23.21 1.80 -14.16
CA GLU A 184 24.26 2.78 -14.45
C GLU A 184 25.35 2.90 -13.38
N ILE A 185 25.11 2.43 -12.15
CA ILE A 185 26.17 2.40 -11.14
C ILE A 185 27.38 1.58 -11.61
N THR A 186 27.15 0.57 -12.45
CA THR A 186 28.20 -0.31 -12.97
C THR A 186 29.29 0.48 -13.71
N TYR A 187 28.95 1.60 -14.38
CA TYR A 187 29.94 2.47 -15.04
C TYR A 187 31.01 2.95 -14.06
N LEU A 188 30.59 3.35 -12.87
CA LEU A 188 31.48 3.91 -11.85
C LEU A 188 32.27 2.84 -11.11
N LEU A 189 31.85 1.57 -11.15
CA LEU A 189 32.60 0.48 -10.55
C LEU A 189 33.78 0.00 -11.42
N ALA A 190 33.88 0.43 -12.68
CA ALA A 190 34.94 0.00 -13.60
C ALA A 190 36.38 0.21 -13.06
N PRO A 191 36.73 1.32 -12.38
CA PRO A 191 38.07 1.51 -11.81
C PRO A 191 38.46 0.47 -10.75
N ALA A 192 37.49 -0.22 -10.14
CA ALA A 192 37.75 -1.27 -9.14
C ALA A 192 38.59 -2.42 -9.73
N VAL A 193 38.54 -2.65 -11.04
CA VAL A 193 39.35 -3.67 -11.72
C VAL A 193 40.86 -3.43 -11.53
N LEU A 194 41.28 -2.17 -11.36
CA LEU A 194 42.70 -1.83 -11.15
C LEU A 194 43.23 -2.45 -9.86
N ALA A 195 42.41 -2.53 -8.81
CA ALA A 195 42.77 -3.19 -7.56
C ALA A 195 42.99 -4.71 -7.77
N ILE A 196 42.20 -5.36 -8.63
CA ILE A 196 42.34 -6.78 -8.97
C ILE A 196 43.62 -7.01 -9.78
N LEU A 197 43.87 -6.19 -10.80
CA LEU A 197 45.09 -6.29 -11.63
C LEU A 197 46.35 -6.08 -10.78
N TRP A 198 46.32 -5.08 -9.90
CA TRP A 198 47.38 -4.85 -8.92
C TRP A 198 47.52 -6.01 -7.91
N HIS A 199 46.42 -6.63 -7.49
CA HIS A 199 46.44 -7.79 -6.59
C HIS A 199 47.01 -9.06 -7.23
N GLU A 200 46.88 -9.26 -8.54
CA GLU A 200 47.41 -10.47 -9.19
C GLU A 200 48.85 -10.30 -9.71
N ARG A 201 49.32 -9.09 -10.07
CA ARG A 201 50.68 -8.77 -10.62
C ARG A 201 51.21 -9.83 -11.59
N ARG A 202 50.56 -9.96 -12.75
CA ARG A 202 51.08 -10.81 -13.82
C ARG A 202 52.19 -10.11 -14.60
N SER A 203 53.27 -10.82 -14.88
CA SER A 203 54.37 -10.33 -15.72
C SER A 203 53.97 -10.26 -17.20
N GLU A 204 53.11 -11.18 -17.64
CA GLU A 204 52.58 -11.22 -19.00
C GLU A 204 51.62 -10.04 -19.26
N ARG A 205 52.14 -8.99 -19.91
CA ARG A 205 51.38 -7.75 -20.19
C ARG A 205 50.08 -8.02 -20.94
N TRP A 206 50.06 -8.96 -21.89
CA TRP A 206 48.85 -9.27 -22.66
C TRP A 206 47.68 -9.71 -21.76
N ARG A 207 47.95 -10.43 -20.65
CA ARG A 207 46.91 -10.86 -19.71
C ARG A 207 46.34 -9.68 -18.94
N LEU A 208 47.20 -8.74 -18.53
CA LEU A 208 46.77 -7.53 -17.84
C LEU A 208 45.92 -6.65 -18.76
N TRP A 209 46.34 -6.48 -20.02
CA TRP A 209 45.58 -5.73 -21.01
C TRP A 209 44.26 -6.40 -21.37
N ALA A 210 44.24 -7.72 -21.56
CA ALA A 210 43.00 -8.46 -21.83
C ALA A 210 42.02 -8.39 -20.66
N ALA A 211 42.50 -8.57 -19.43
CA ALA A 211 41.69 -8.50 -18.21
C ALA A 211 41.18 -7.08 -17.91
N GLY A 212 42.02 -6.06 -18.10
CA GLY A 212 41.58 -4.65 -17.99
C GLY A 212 40.62 -4.28 -19.11
N GLY A 213 40.92 -4.70 -20.34
CA GLY A 213 40.12 -4.44 -21.53
C GLY A 213 38.71 -5.05 -21.46
N SER A 214 38.55 -6.24 -20.86
CA SER A 214 37.22 -6.86 -20.71
C SER A 214 36.25 -6.06 -19.84
N VAL A 215 36.75 -5.15 -19.00
CA VAL A 215 35.94 -4.24 -18.17
C VAL A 215 35.92 -2.84 -18.75
N LEU A 216 37.09 -2.26 -19.03
CA LEU A 216 37.22 -0.85 -19.39
C LEU A 216 36.70 -0.55 -20.80
N MET A 217 36.88 -1.46 -21.77
CA MET A 217 36.42 -1.25 -23.15
C MET A 217 34.88 -1.18 -23.24
N PRO A 218 34.10 -2.17 -22.75
CA PRO A 218 32.64 -2.08 -22.80
C PRO A 218 32.11 -0.90 -21.97
N THR A 219 32.76 -0.58 -20.84
CA THR A 219 32.40 0.62 -20.06
C THR A 219 32.56 1.89 -20.87
N PHE A 220 33.72 2.08 -21.51
CA PHE A 220 33.99 3.26 -22.32
C PHE A 220 32.99 3.39 -23.47
N LEU A 221 32.75 2.31 -24.22
CA LEU A 221 31.83 2.33 -25.36
C LEU A 221 30.40 2.68 -24.93
N LEU A 222 29.87 2.03 -23.90
CA LEU A 222 28.51 2.27 -23.43
C LEU A 222 28.36 3.62 -22.71
N ALA A 223 29.37 4.08 -21.96
CA ALA A 223 29.33 5.39 -21.34
C ALA A 223 29.30 6.52 -22.39
N ASN A 224 30.09 6.43 -23.46
CA ASN A 224 30.04 7.40 -24.55
C ASN A 224 28.68 7.37 -25.27
N TYR A 225 28.11 6.18 -25.49
CA TYR A 225 26.79 6.04 -26.08
C TYR A 225 25.70 6.69 -25.20
N VAL A 226 25.67 6.41 -23.91
CA VAL A 226 24.72 7.02 -22.96
C VAL A 226 24.94 8.53 -22.84
N ALA A 227 26.19 9.01 -22.83
CA ALA A 227 26.46 10.45 -22.85
C ALA A 227 25.88 11.14 -24.08
N THR A 228 25.90 10.46 -25.24
CA THR A 228 25.29 10.96 -26.48
C THR A 228 23.77 11.02 -26.34
N LEU A 229 23.13 9.98 -25.79
CA LEU A 229 21.69 9.98 -25.52
C LEU A 229 21.28 11.12 -24.56
N ARG A 230 22.01 11.28 -23.46
CA ARG A 230 21.73 12.34 -22.47
C ARG A 230 21.86 13.75 -23.02
N SER A 231 22.69 13.97 -24.04
CA SER A 231 22.86 15.30 -24.64
C SER A 231 21.61 15.80 -25.39
N GLY A 232 20.71 14.89 -25.79
CA GLY A 232 19.47 15.21 -26.50
C GLY A 232 18.18 14.94 -25.70
N ALA A 233 18.30 14.47 -24.46
CA ALA A 233 17.14 14.11 -23.63
C ALA A 233 16.78 15.24 -22.64
N ASN A 234 15.52 15.26 -22.19
CA ASN A 234 15.06 16.13 -21.11
C ASN A 234 14.57 15.28 -19.94
N PRO A 235 15.49 14.73 -19.12
CA PRO A 235 15.16 13.74 -18.12
C PRO A 235 14.34 14.31 -16.98
N SER A 236 13.52 13.46 -16.35
CA SER A 236 12.82 13.76 -15.11
C SER A 236 13.79 14.09 -13.96
N PRO A 237 13.36 14.80 -12.89
CA PRO A 237 14.23 15.25 -11.80
C PRO A 237 15.03 14.14 -11.11
N ALA A 238 14.52 12.90 -11.13
CA ALA A 238 15.22 11.73 -10.60
C ALA A 238 16.52 11.41 -11.36
N TYR A 239 16.63 11.83 -12.61
CA TYR A 239 17.74 11.52 -13.51
C TYR A 239 18.45 12.77 -14.06
N THR A 240 17.91 13.96 -13.78
CA THR A 240 18.59 15.24 -14.05
C THR A 240 19.80 15.40 -13.14
N THR A 241 20.95 15.72 -13.75
CA THR A 241 22.22 15.88 -13.03
C THR A 241 22.41 17.34 -12.57
N ASN A 242 22.67 17.54 -11.28
CA ASN A 242 23.06 18.82 -10.68
C ASN A 242 24.42 18.71 -10.01
N TRP A 243 25.31 19.66 -10.33
CA TRP A 243 26.71 19.67 -9.89
C TRP A 243 26.99 20.68 -8.76
N VAL A 244 25.95 21.31 -8.20
CA VAL A 244 26.09 22.26 -7.10
C VAL A 244 26.65 21.54 -5.87
N LEU A 245 27.89 21.86 -5.51
CA LEU A 245 28.64 21.12 -4.48
C LEU A 245 27.98 21.19 -3.10
N GLU A 246 27.28 22.28 -2.82
CA GLU A 246 26.52 22.50 -1.58
C GLU A 246 25.39 21.47 -1.40
N ASP A 247 24.80 21.00 -2.50
CA ASP A 247 23.78 19.95 -2.48
C ASP A 247 24.43 18.56 -2.58
N VAL A 248 25.42 18.41 -3.46
CA VAL A 248 26.07 17.12 -3.75
C VAL A 248 26.76 16.52 -2.53
N LEU A 249 27.49 17.32 -1.74
CA LEU A 249 28.26 16.80 -0.60
C LEU A 249 27.35 16.27 0.52
N PRO A 250 26.33 17.00 1.01
CA PRO A 250 25.37 16.46 1.96
C PRO A 250 24.68 15.19 1.44
N THR A 251 24.21 15.17 0.20
CA THR A 251 23.52 14.01 -0.36
C THR A 251 24.42 12.78 -0.46
N ALA A 252 25.67 12.96 -0.89
CA ALA A 252 26.66 11.87 -0.87
C ALA A 252 26.89 11.36 0.56
N PHE A 253 26.97 12.26 1.53
CA PHE A 253 27.17 11.91 2.93
C PHE A 253 25.96 11.16 3.50
N TYR A 254 24.73 11.62 3.26
CA TYR A 254 23.50 10.94 3.68
C TYR A 254 23.41 9.54 3.08
N GLN A 255 23.68 9.39 1.77
CA GLN A 255 23.68 8.08 1.12
C GLN A 255 24.73 7.12 1.72
N LEU A 256 25.93 7.60 2.04
CA LEU A 256 26.99 6.77 2.64
C LEU A 256 26.66 6.40 4.09
N VAL A 257 26.17 7.35 4.88
CA VAL A 257 25.79 7.13 6.28
C VAL A 257 24.61 6.16 6.35
N GLY A 258 23.58 6.34 5.52
CA GLY A 258 22.41 5.46 5.49
C GLY A 258 22.73 4.01 5.07
N ALA A 259 23.88 3.76 4.44
CA ALA A 259 24.39 2.41 4.16
C ALA A 259 25.11 1.73 5.34
N VAL A 260 25.41 2.47 6.42
CA VAL A 260 26.04 1.90 7.62
C VAL A 260 24.97 1.15 8.45
N PRO A 261 25.24 -0.10 8.87
CA PRO A 261 24.31 -0.90 9.68
C PRO A 261 23.75 -0.15 10.89
N GLY A 262 22.43 -0.20 11.06
CA GLY A 262 21.72 0.39 12.21
C GLY A 262 21.47 1.89 12.13
N THR A 263 22.02 2.62 11.15
CA THR A 263 21.83 4.08 11.05
C THR A 263 20.38 4.49 10.81
N ALA A 264 19.64 3.75 9.98
CA ALA A 264 18.21 3.98 9.82
C ALA A 264 17.45 3.89 11.15
N ALA A 265 17.84 2.99 12.07
CA ALA A 265 17.28 2.94 13.42
C ALA A 265 17.83 4.03 14.37
N VAL A 266 19.06 4.52 14.16
CA VAL A 266 19.61 5.66 14.93
C VAL A 266 18.79 6.92 14.64
N PHE A 267 18.43 7.14 13.38
CA PHE A 267 17.72 8.33 12.92
C PHE A 267 16.20 8.14 12.78
N ALA A 268 15.68 6.96 13.14
CA ALA A 268 14.28 6.59 12.96
C ALA A 268 13.75 6.79 11.51
N ALA A 269 14.60 6.53 10.53
CA ALA A 269 14.34 6.74 9.11
C ALA A 269 13.78 5.46 8.47
N GLY A 270 12.45 5.43 8.25
CA GLY A 270 11.75 4.28 7.68
C GLY A 270 11.72 3.03 8.59
N VAL A 271 12.17 3.16 9.84
CA VAL A 271 12.07 2.17 10.94
C VAL A 271 12.04 2.88 12.31
N PRO A 272 11.56 2.25 13.39
CA PRO A 272 11.62 2.80 14.73
C PRO A 272 13.04 3.00 15.26
N GLY A 273 13.15 3.85 16.29
CA GLY A 273 14.39 4.08 17.03
C GLY A 273 14.95 2.81 17.68
N ILE A 274 16.28 2.76 17.90
CA ILE A 274 16.98 1.60 18.48
C ILE A 274 16.32 1.08 19.77
N VAL A 275 15.97 1.97 20.71
CA VAL A 275 15.37 1.57 22.00
C VAL A 275 14.02 0.87 21.78
N SER A 276 13.19 1.38 20.85
CA SER A 276 11.92 0.76 20.49
C SER A 276 12.13 -0.63 19.86
N LEU A 277 13.10 -0.76 18.96
CA LEU A 277 13.42 -2.03 18.31
C LEU A 277 13.96 -3.07 19.29
N ILE A 278 14.78 -2.67 20.27
CA ILE A 278 15.25 -3.58 21.33
C ILE A 278 14.08 -4.06 22.18
N GLY A 279 13.11 -3.18 22.48
CA GLY A 279 11.87 -3.54 23.20
C GLY A 279 11.00 -4.57 22.48
N LYS A 280 11.13 -4.70 21.14
CA LYS A 280 10.39 -5.67 20.30
C LYS A 280 11.15 -6.98 20.05
N THR A 281 12.20 -7.25 20.83
CA THR A 281 13.02 -8.46 20.68
C THR A 281 12.21 -9.74 20.89
N THR A 282 12.38 -10.70 19.98
CA THR A 282 11.80 -12.04 20.10
C THR A 282 12.85 -13.14 20.12
N LEU A 283 12.45 -14.35 20.52
CA LEU A 283 13.30 -15.54 20.48
C LEU A 283 13.90 -15.77 19.08
N TRP A 284 13.11 -15.51 18.02
CA TRP A 284 13.58 -15.60 16.63
C TRP A 284 14.71 -14.61 16.35
N SER A 285 14.54 -13.34 16.73
CA SER A 285 15.58 -12.30 16.55
C SER A 285 16.85 -12.58 17.35
N LEU A 286 16.72 -13.11 18.58
CA LEU A 286 17.84 -13.52 19.42
C LEU A 286 18.61 -14.70 18.81
N LEU A 287 17.91 -15.65 18.19
CA LEU A 287 18.54 -16.77 17.49
C LEU A 287 19.45 -16.28 16.35
N GLY A 288 18.96 -15.38 15.51
CA GLY A 288 19.76 -14.80 14.41
C GLY A 288 20.96 -14.00 14.92
N ALA A 289 20.74 -13.14 15.92
CA ALA A 289 21.77 -12.32 16.54
C ALA A 289 22.89 -13.16 17.18
N THR A 290 22.52 -14.16 17.97
CA THR A 290 23.49 -15.06 18.64
C THR A 290 24.21 -15.96 17.64
N ALA A 291 23.52 -16.44 16.59
CA ALA A 291 24.13 -17.23 15.54
C ALA A 291 25.18 -16.42 14.76
N GLY A 292 24.83 -15.23 14.29
CA GLY A 292 25.75 -14.36 13.54
C GLY A 292 26.91 -13.86 14.40
N GLY A 293 26.64 -13.32 15.59
CA GLY A 293 27.68 -12.86 16.52
C GLY A 293 28.60 -13.99 17.01
N GLY A 294 28.04 -15.18 17.27
CA GLY A 294 28.78 -16.38 17.59
C GLY A 294 29.67 -16.86 16.44
N ALA A 295 29.19 -16.79 15.20
CA ALA A 295 29.95 -17.14 14.01
C ALA A 295 31.16 -16.20 13.82
N VAL A 296 30.96 -14.88 13.95
CA VAL A 296 32.05 -13.89 13.89
C VAL A 296 33.07 -14.13 15.00
N SER A 297 32.62 -14.33 16.24
CA SER A 297 33.50 -14.64 17.38
C SER A 297 34.35 -15.88 17.12
N LEU A 298 33.72 -16.95 16.62
CA LEU A 298 34.38 -18.23 16.33
C LEU A 298 35.37 -18.11 15.16
N LEU A 299 35.03 -17.33 14.14
CA LEU A 299 35.93 -17.03 13.03
C LEU A 299 37.14 -16.26 13.54
N LEU A 300 36.96 -15.11 14.18
CA LEU A 300 38.06 -14.25 14.62
C LEU A 300 39.00 -14.91 15.66
N ARG A 301 38.52 -15.90 16.43
CA ARG A 301 39.37 -16.70 17.35
C ARG A 301 40.33 -17.64 16.65
N GLN A 302 40.04 -18.04 15.41
CA GLN A 302 40.93 -18.93 14.68
C GLN A 302 42.11 -18.09 14.14
N SER A 303 43.33 -18.59 14.28
CA SER A 303 44.52 -17.90 13.76
C SER A 303 44.62 -18.02 12.24
N TRP A 304 43.95 -17.15 11.50
CA TRP A 304 44.05 -17.05 10.04
C TRP A 304 44.16 -15.59 9.65
N ARG A 305 45.06 -15.31 8.70
CA ARG A 305 45.30 -13.94 8.25
C ARG A 305 45.51 -13.93 6.75
N PRO A 306 44.77 -13.10 6.00
CA PRO A 306 45.11 -12.83 4.62
C PRO A 306 46.47 -12.14 4.55
N SER A 307 47.11 -12.19 3.38
CA SER A 307 48.30 -11.38 3.14
C SER A 307 47.96 -9.88 3.25
N VAL A 308 48.95 -9.04 3.58
CA VAL A 308 48.77 -7.57 3.58
C VAL A 308 48.24 -7.12 2.23
N ARG A 309 48.79 -7.67 1.14
CA ARG A 309 48.36 -7.39 -0.23
C ARG A 309 46.88 -7.70 -0.47
N SER A 310 46.42 -8.88 -0.05
CA SER A 310 45.01 -9.26 -0.19
C SER A 310 44.12 -8.37 0.67
N SER A 311 44.57 -7.99 1.86
CA SER A 311 43.83 -7.08 2.74
C SER A 311 43.71 -5.67 2.13
N THR A 312 44.77 -5.16 1.52
CA THR A 312 44.76 -3.88 0.78
C THR A 312 43.83 -3.96 -0.43
N ALA A 313 43.84 -5.05 -1.19
CA ALA A 313 42.94 -5.23 -2.33
C ALA A 313 41.46 -5.28 -1.90
N LEU A 314 41.14 -6.04 -0.84
CA LEU A 314 39.79 -6.07 -0.26
C LEU A 314 39.36 -4.69 0.23
N THR A 315 40.26 -3.95 0.86
CA THR A 315 39.99 -2.56 1.31
C THR A 315 39.67 -1.66 0.12
N GLY A 316 40.49 -1.66 -0.94
CA GLY A 316 40.29 -0.83 -2.12
C GLY A 316 39.00 -1.19 -2.88
N LEU A 317 38.71 -2.48 -3.05
CA LEU A 317 37.45 -2.93 -3.65
C LEU A 317 36.25 -2.61 -2.76
N GLY A 318 36.40 -2.68 -1.45
CA GLY A 318 35.35 -2.34 -0.49
C GLY A 318 35.01 -0.86 -0.54
N ILE A 319 36.03 0.01 -0.61
CA ILE A 319 35.87 1.44 -0.85
C ILE A 319 35.15 1.68 -2.18
N ALA A 320 35.54 1.00 -3.25
CA ALA A 320 34.91 1.17 -4.55
C ALA A 320 33.41 0.82 -4.51
N LEU A 321 33.04 -0.33 -3.93
CA LEU A 321 31.64 -0.75 -3.80
C LEU A 321 30.84 0.10 -2.79
N PHE A 322 31.49 0.72 -1.80
CA PHE A 322 30.82 1.57 -0.81
C PHE A 322 30.61 3.01 -1.31
N VAL A 323 31.65 3.60 -1.91
CA VAL A 323 31.69 5.03 -2.24
C VAL A 323 31.17 5.33 -3.63
N LEU A 324 31.59 4.58 -4.65
CA LEU A 324 31.28 4.92 -6.05
C LEU A 324 29.77 4.85 -6.34
N PRO A 325 28.99 3.95 -5.73
CA PRO A 325 27.54 3.96 -5.87
C PRO A 325 26.81 5.19 -5.31
N ALA A 326 27.42 5.96 -4.41
CA ALA A 326 26.82 7.18 -3.88
C ALA A 326 26.85 8.34 -4.90
N ILE A 327 27.84 8.36 -5.80
CA ILE A 327 28.07 9.46 -6.75
C ILE A 327 26.83 9.75 -7.62
N PRO A 328 26.22 8.79 -8.33
CA PRO A 328 25.11 9.11 -9.23
C PRO A 328 23.86 9.57 -8.45
N ILE A 329 23.71 9.11 -7.20
CA ILE A 329 22.63 9.54 -6.32
C ILE A 329 22.87 10.99 -5.86
N SER A 330 24.09 11.30 -5.43
CA SER A 330 24.45 12.65 -4.97
C SER A 330 24.33 13.73 -6.04
N LEU A 331 24.36 13.33 -7.32
CA LEU A 331 24.24 14.23 -8.45
C LEU A 331 22.79 14.39 -8.95
N SER A 332 21.84 13.63 -8.44
CA SER A 332 20.44 13.69 -8.88
C SER A 332 19.69 14.82 -8.17
N LEU A 333 18.98 15.66 -8.93
CA LEU A 333 18.17 16.75 -8.37
C LEU A 333 17.14 16.25 -7.35
N ARG A 334 16.44 15.14 -7.65
CA ARG A 334 15.45 14.57 -6.75
C ARG A 334 16.06 14.11 -5.44
N TRP A 335 17.18 13.38 -5.50
CA TRP A 335 17.80 12.81 -4.30
C TRP A 335 18.51 13.85 -3.46
N GLN A 336 18.93 14.97 -4.06
CA GLN A 336 19.38 16.14 -3.32
C GLN A 336 18.28 16.75 -2.45
N ALA A 337 17.03 16.68 -2.88
CA ALA A 337 15.88 17.19 -2.13
C ALA A 337 15.28 16.17 -1.13
N GLU A 338 15.32 14.87 -1.45
CA GLU A 338 14.62 13.84 -0.65
C GLU A 338 15.51 13.08 0.35
N LEU A 339 16.83 13.01 0.16
CA LEU A 339 17.70 12.27 1.08
C LEU A 339 17.98 13.07 2.35
N ASP A 340 17.86 12.38 3.48
CA ASP A 340 18.17 12.91 4.82
C ASP A 340 18.82 11.81 5.69
N TRP A 341 19.15 12.14 6.93
CA TRP A 341 19.79 11.25 7.89
C TRP A 341 19.09 9.89 8.03
N GLY A 342 19.85 8.82 7.77
CA GLY A 342 19.38 7.44 7.87
C GLY A 342 18.59 6.94 6.66
N LEU A 343 18.17 7.81 5.74
CA LEU A 343 17.64 7.43 4.44
C LEU A 343 18.79 7.15 3.47
N ALA A 344 18.64 6.10 2.66
CA ALA A 344 19.56 5.78 1.59
C ALA A 344 18.80 5.12 0.45
N TYR A 345 19.01 5.62 -0.76
CA TYR A 345 18.36 5.12 -1.95
C TYR A 345 18.93 3.75 -2.34
N VAL A 346 18.28 3.11 -3.31
CA VAL A 346 18.44 1.73 -3.77
C VAL A 346 19.89 1.20 -3.87
N PRO A 347 20.93 1.97 -4.28
CA PRO A 347 22.33 1.48 -4.29
C PRO A 347 22.87 1.04 -2.92
N VAL A 348 22.20 1.39 -1.83
CA VAL A 348 22.51 0.98 -0.45
C VAL A 348 22.78 -0.52 -0.33
N PHE A 349 22.11 -1.36 -1.13
CA PHE A 349 22.36 -2.79 -1.17
C PHE A 349 23.83 -3.12 -1.47
N ILE A 350 24.39 -2.57 -2.56
CA ILE A 350 25.79 -2.78 -2.96
C ILE A 350 26.73 -2.11 -1.97
N GLN A 351 26.36 -0.93 -1.45
CA GLN A 351 27.18 -0.20 -0.50
C GLN A 351 27.39 -0.98 0.80
N THR A 352 26.34 -1.60 1.35
CA THR A 352 26.45 -2.50 2.51
C THR A 352 27.44 -3.63 2.25
N LEU A 353 27.39 -4.26 1.07
CA LEU A 353 28.33 -5.32 0.69
C LEU A 353 29.77 -4.80 0.63
N GLY A 354 29.96 -3.62 0.04
CA GLY A 354 31.24 -2.92 -0.02
C GLY A 354 31.80 -2.60 1.36
N LEU A 355 30.96 -2.08 2.25
CA LEU A 355 31.31 -1.76 3.64
C LEU A 355 31.77 -3.00 4.41
N ALA A 356 31.09 -4.14 4.27
CA ALA A 356 31.51 -5.37 4.92
C ALA A 356 32.90 -5.84 4.45
N MET A 357 33.17 -5.76 3.15
CA MET A 357 34.49 -6.09 2.58
C MET A 357 35.56 -5.09 3.02
N LEU A 358 35.23 -3.80 3.09
CA LEU A 358 36.08 -2.73 3.61
C LEU A 358 36.46 -2.99 5.07
N LEU A 359 35.49 -3.28 5.94
CA LEU A 359 35.72 -3.55 7.36
C LEU A 359 36.59 -4.79 7.57
N ALA A 360 36.36 -5.87 6.82
CA ALA A 360 37.19 -7.07 6.92
C ALA A 360 38.63 -6.85 6.41
N GLY A 361 38.79 -6.12 5.30
CA GLY A 361 40.10 -5.78 4.72
C GLY A 361 40.91 -4.85 5.63
N SER A 362 40.31 -3.72 6.02
CA SER A 362 40.94 -2.72 6.90
C SER A 362 41.23 -3.29 8.29
N GLY A 363 40.29 -4.04 8.88
CA GLY A 363 40.51 -4.74 10.15
C GLY A 363 41.69 -5.71 10.09
N SER A 364 41.85 -6.44 8.98
CA SER A 364 43.00 -7.31 8.76
C SER A 364 44.33 -6.54 8.69
N LEU A 365 44.34 -5.36 8.06
CA LEU A 365 45.51 -4.47 8.00
C LEU A 365 45.87 -3.91 9.38
N VAL A 366 44.90 -3.40 10.13
CA VAL A 366 45.10 -2.88 11.50
C VAL A 366 45.70 -3.97 12.38
N VAL A 367 45.15 -5.17 12.32
CA VAL A 367 45.62 -6.32 13.10
C VAL A 367 47.03 -6.79 12.67
N ALA A 368 47.43 -6.57 11.41
CA ALA A 368 48.80 -6.81 10.95
C ALA A 368 49.76 -5.72 11.43
N ALA A 369 49.35 -4.45 11.36
CA ALA A 369 50.12 -3.30 11.82
C ALA A 369 50.39 -3.37 13.33
N VAL A 370 49.37 -3.58 14.15
CA VAL A 370 49.50 -3.70 15.61
C VAL A 370 50.48 -4.81 15.99
N LYS A 371 50.41 -5.97 15.31
CA LYS A 371 51.37 -7.05 15.56
C LYS A 371 52.80 -6.69 15.20
N ARG A 372 53.00 -5.96 14.11
CA ARG A 372 54.33 -5.53 13.68
C ARG A 372 54.91 -4.52 14.68
N VAL A 373 54.13 -3.53 15.07
CA VAL A 373 54.51 -2.52 16.07
C VAL A 373 54.82 -3.17 17.42
N ALA A 374 54.02 -4.16 17.85
CA ALA A 374 54.29 -4.93 19.07
C ALA A 374 55.56 -5.80 18.94
N ALA A 375 55.81 -6.41 17.77
CA ALA A 375 57.03 -7.18 17.52
C ALA A 375 58.29 -6.30 17.48
N GLU A 376 58.15 -5.04 17.08
CA GLU A 376 59.20 -4.01 17.13
C GLU A 376 59.36 -3.40 18.54
N GLY A 377 58.60 -3.86 19.55
CA GLY A 377 58.71 -3.43 20.95
C GLY A 377 58.08 -2.06 21.25
N LEU A 378 57.43 -1.44 20.27
CA LEU A 378 56.81 -0.12 20.40
C LEU A 378 55.43 -0.15 21.10
N LEU A 379 54.81 -1.33 21.20
CA LEU A 379 53.58 -1.55 21.95
C LEU A 379 53.76 -2.76 22.89
N PRO A 380 53.22 -2.72 24.12
CA PRO A 380 53.22 -3.86 25.00
C PRO A 380 52.46 -5.02 24.36
N ALA A 381 52.95 -6.24 24.55
CA ALA A 381 52.27 -7.43 24.06
C ALA A 381 50.84 -7.49 24.63
N ALA A 382 49.86 -7.72 23.75
CA ALA A 382 48.47 -7.81 24.19
C ALA A 382 48.32 -8.93 25.24
N PRO A 383 47.65 -8.67 26.37
CA PRO A 383 47.50 -9.67 27.41
C PRO A 383 46.72 -10.88 26.89
N ALA A 384 47.00 -12.07 27.44
CA ALA A 384 46.43 -13.33 26.92
C ALA A 384 44.89 -13.36 26.90
N TRP A 385 44.24 -12.62 27.81
CA TRP A 385 42.78 -12.49 27.84
C TRP A 385 42.23 -11.69 26.65
N ALA A 386 42.99 -10.73 26.11
CA ALA A 386 42.56 -9.88 24.99
C ALA A 386 42.33 -10.70 23.71
N ALA A 387 43.13 -11.75 23.50
CA ALA A 387 42.94 -12.68 22.38
C ALA A 387 41.61 -13.45 22.44
N ARG A 388 40.99 -13.58 23.63
CA ARG A 388 39.67 -14.21 23.82
C ARG A 388 38.53 -13.20 23.87
N ALA A 389 38.77 -12.05 24.49
CA ALA A 389 37.79 -10.99 24.68
C ALA A 389 37.51 -10.19 23.41
N ALA A 390 38.53 -9.80 22.63
CA ALA A 390 38.32 -8.97 21.45
C ALA A 390 37.41 -9.64 20.39
N PRO A 391 37.59 -10.93 20.02
CA PRO A 391 36.64 -11.61 19.14
C PRO A 391 35.21 -11.66 19.68
N LEU A 392 35.05 -11.81 21.00
CA LEU A 392 33.74 -11.84 21.64
C LEU A 392 33.06 -10.47 21.58
N VAL A 393 33.79 -9.39 21.87
CA VAL A 393 33.26 -8.01 21.76
C VAL A 393 32.83 -7.70 20.33
N VAL A 394 33.65 -8.04 19.33
CA VAL A 394 33.27 -7.86 17.92
C VAL A 394 32.05 -8.71 17.56
N GLY A 395 31.96 -9.94 18.05
CA GLY A 395 30.79 -10.78 17.90
C GLY A 395 29.53 -10.20 18.55
N LEU A 396 29.64 -9.60 19.72
CA LEU A 396 28.52 -8.93 20.40
C LEU A 396 28.07 -7.68 19.62
N ILE A 397 29.00 -6.90 19.06
CA ILE A 397 28.67 -5.74 18.21
C ILE A 397 27.90 -6.20 16.96
N VAL A 398 28.40 -7.23 16.26
CA VAL A 398 27.72 -7.80 15.09
C VAL A 398 26.37 -8.40 15.48
N GLY A 399 26.29 -9.12 16.61
CA GLY A 399 25.05 -9.68 17.12
C GLY A 399 24.01 -8.60 17.46
N GLY A 400 24.44 -7.51 18.10
CA GLY A 400 23.57 -6.36 18.40
C GLY A 400 23.07 -5.66 17.14
N ALA A 401 23.95 -5.46 16.14
CA ALA A 401 23.55 -4.91 14.84
C ALA A 401 22.53 -5.83 14.13
N LEU A 402 22.77 -7.15 14.12
CA LEU A 402 21.82 -8.12 13.56
C LEU A 402 20.48 -8.13 14.30
N LEU A 403 20.49 -7.97 15.62
CA LEU A 403 19.27 -7.88 16.42
C LEU A 403 18.43 -6.67 16.00
N ILE A 404 19.05 -5.49 15.91
CA ILE A 404 18.40 -4.25 15.49
C ILE A 404 17.85 -4.40 14.06
N THR A 405 18.67 -4.88 13.12
CA THR A 405 18.26 -5.05 11.72
C THR A 405 17.13 -6.09 11.59
N THR A 406 17.18 -7.20 12.31
CA THR A 406 16.11 -8.22 12.28
C THR A 406 14.79 -7.67 12.80
N ASN A 407 14.82 -6.95 13.93
CA ASN A 407 13.61 -6.34 14.50
C ASN A 407 13.06 -5.24 13.59
N GLY A 408 13.93 -4.45 12.95
CA GLY A 408 13.55 -3.46 11.95
C GLY A 408 12.88 -4.10 10.74
N ASN A 409 13.49 -5.14 10.16
CA ASN A 409 12.94 -5.86 9.00
C ASN A 409 11.55 -6.44 9.30
N ARG A 410 11.39 -7.04 10.48
CA ARG A 410 10.10 -7.56 10.93
C ARG A 410 9.07 -6.43 11.10
N TRP A 411 9.46 -5.32 11.72
CA TRP A 411 8.56 -4.19 11.88
C TRP A 411 8.07 -3.65 10.53
N VAL A 412 8.94 -3.54 9.51
CA VAL A 412 8.51 -3.11 8.17
C VAL A 412 7.53 -4.10 7.55
N ALA A 413 7.76 -5.40 7.69
CA ALA A 413 6.82 -6.41 7.21
C ALA A 413 5.45 -6.30 7.92
N GLU A 414 5.44 -5.99 9.22
CA GLU A 414 4.21 -5.73 9.98
C GLU A 414 3.51 -4.45 9.50
N GLN A 415 4.24 -3.36 9.21
CA GLN A 415 3.64 -2.12 8.68
C GLN A 415 3.02 -2.31 7.29
N LEU A 416 3.64 -3.15 6.45
CA LEU A 416 3.14 -3.44 5.10
C LEU A 416 2.10 -4.57 5.07
N SER A 417 1.69 -5.09 6.22
CA SER A 417 0.75 -6.22 6.30
C SER A 417 -0.63 -5.89 5.73
N GLY A 418 -1.11 -4.64 5.87
CA GLY A 418 -2.38 -4.19 5.28
C GLY A 418 -2.42 -4.37 3.76
N PHE A 419 -1.41 -3.88 3.06
CA PHE A 419 -1.28 -4.05 1.60
C PHE A 419 -1.17 -5.51 1.18
N ARG A 420 -0.49 -6.35 1.99
CA ARG A 420 -0.44 -7.80 1.73
C ARG A 420 -1.83 -8.42 1.82
N VAL A 421 -2.57 -8.07 2.86
CA VAL A 421 -3.92 -8.60 3.08
C VAL A 421 -4.86 -8.13 1.98
N GLN A 422 -4.79 -6.87 1.53
CA GLN A 422 -5.51 -6.38 0.35
C GLN A 422 -5.25 -7.23 -0.89
N GLN A 423 -3.98 -7.39 -1.25
CA GLN A 423 -3.60 -8.20 -2.39
C GLN A 423 -4.11 -9.65 -2.29
N GLU A 424 -3.87 -10.32 -1.16
CA GLU A 424 -4.27 -11.72 -0.96
C GLU A 424 -5.79 -11.90 -0.98
N THR A 425 -6.53 -10.90 -0.50
CA THR A 425 -8.00 -10.91 -0.50
C THR A 425 -8.55 -10.66 -1.90
N THR A 426 -7.99 -9.73 -2.67
CA THR A 426 -8.38 -9.51 -4.07
C THR A 426 -8.09 -10.73 -4.94
N ASP A 427 -6.91 -11.32 -4.81
CA ASP A 427 -6.54 -12.56 -5.52
C ASP A 427 -7.49 -13.72 -5.15
N ALA A 428 -7.84 -13.85 -3.88
CA ALA A 428 -8.79 -14.85 -3.41
C ALA A 428 -10.21 -14.57 -3.91
N ALA A 429 -10.65 -13.31 -3.91
CA ALA A 429 -11.96 -12.91 -4.40
C ALA A 429 -12.16 -13.25 -5.89
N ILE A 430 -11.12 -13.06 -6.72
CA ILE A 430 -11.15 -13.48 -8.14
C ILE A 430 -11.19 -15.01 -8.23
N THR A 431 -10.22 -15.69 -7.63
CA THR A 431 -10.06 -17.15 -7.80
C THR A 431 -11.17 -17.99 -7.18
N THR A 432 -11.93 -17.45 -6.23
CA THR A 432 -13.09 -18.12 -5.62
C THR A 432 -14.41 -17.81 -6.33
N GLY A 433 -14.40 -17.00 -7.39
CA GLY A 433 -15.60 -16.57 -8.11
C GLY A 433 -16.49 -15.64 -7.29
N PHE A 434 -15.91 -14.91 -6.32
CA PHE A 434 -16.66 -13.86 -5.62
C PHE A 434 -16.93 -12.68 -6.54
N LEU A 435 -15.93 -12.27 -7.34
CA LEU A 435 -16.11 -11.18 -8.30
C LEU A 435 -17.01 -11.53 -9.49
N ASP A 436 -17.30 -12.81 -9.73
CA ASP A 436 -18.24 -13.26 -10.77
C ASP A 436 -19.70 -12.86 -10.47
N LEU A 437 -19.97 -12.31 -9.28
CA LEU A 437 -21.24 -11.65 -8.97
C LEU A 437 -21.44 -10.34 -9.74
N ILE A 438 -20.35 -9.77 -10.25
CA ILE A 438 -20.35 -8.58 -11.10
C ILE A 438 -20.50 -9.05 -12.54
N GLU A 439 -21.53 -8.57 -13.23
CA GLU A 439 -21.76 -8.88 -14.64
C GLU A 439 -20.63 -8.32 -15.53
N ASP A 440 -20.34 -9.01 -16.63
CA ASP A 440 -19.46 -8.50 -17.68
C ASP A 440 -19.98 -7.16 -18.23
N GLU A 441 -19.06 -6.32 -18.74
CA GLU A 441 -19.37 -5.01 -19.31
C GLU A 441 -20.12 -4.08 -18.33
N SER A 442 -19.88 -4.21 -17.03
CA SER A 442 -20.53 -3.40 -15.99
C SER A 442 -19.68 -2.24 -15.46
N LEU A 443 -20.34 -1.32 -14.76
CA LEU A 443 -19.71 -0.21 -14.05
C LEU A 443 -19.62 -0.55 -12.56
N VAL A 444 -18.42 -0.42 -11.99
CA VAL A 444 -18.18 -0.79 -10.58
C VAL A 444 -17.68 0.43 -9.82
N VAL A 445 -18.49 0.95 -8.91
CA VAL A 445 -18.09 1.99 -7.96
C VAL A 445 -17.30 1.34 -6.83
N VAL A 446 -16.02 1.69 -6.70
CA VAL A 446 -15.12 1.07 -5.72
C VAL A 446 -14.81 2.03 -4.57
N SER A 447 -15.19 1.62 -3.36
CA SER A 447 -14.72 2.25 -2.12
C SER A 447 -13.52 1.47 -1.56
N ARG A 448 -12.32 2.01 -1.76
CA ARG A 448 -11.04 1.42 -1.32
C ARG A 448 -10.63 1.92 0.07
N LEU A 449 -9.90 1.12 0.83
CA LEU A 449 -9.27 1.55 2.08
C LEU A 449 -8.16 2.59 1.84
N PRO A 450 -7.76 3.35 2.87
CA PRO A 450 -6.62 4.27 2.78
C PRO A 450 -5.36 3.58 2.26
N GLY A 451 -4.68 4.23 1.31
CA GLY A 451 -3.54 3.65 0.57
C GLY A 451 -3.93 3.04 -0.78
N GLY A 452 -5.22 2.85 -1.04
CA GLY A 452 -5.73 2.35 -2.30
C GLY A 452 -5.50 0.84 -2.50
N ASN A 453 -6.14 0.30 -3.55
CA ASN A 453 -5.96 -1.05 -4.03
C ASN A 453 -5.90 -1.00 -5.56
N GLU A 454 -4.68 -1.09 -6.08
CA GLU A 454 -4.39 -0.99 -7.51
C GLU A 454 -4.78 -2.25 -8.28
N PHE A 455 -5.07 -3.36 -7.60
CA PHE A 455 -5.45 -4.63 -8.23
C PHE A 455 -6.92 -4.64 -8.71
N TYR A 456 -7.75 -3.68 -8.28
CA TYR A 456 -9.08 -3.44 -8.87
C TYR A 456 -8.96 -2.60 -10.14
N ASN A 457 -8.59 -3.27 -11.23
CA ASN A 457 -8.62 -2.74 -12.60
C ASN A 457 -9.02 -3.86 -13.58
N ASN A 458 -9.55 -3.46 -14.75
CA ASN A 458 -10.12 -4.40 -15.71
C ASN A 458 -9.10 -5.42 -16.20
N ALA A 459 -7.91 -4.94 -16.60
CA ALA A 459 -6.86 -5.80 -17.15
C ALA A 459 -6.49 -6.91 -16.15
N TYR A 460 -6.14 -6.54 -14.91
CA TYR A 460 -5.74 -7.52 -13.90
C TYR A 460 -6.85 -8.51 -13.52
N VAL A 461 -8.07 -8.03 -13.32
CA VAL A 461 -9.20 -8.88 -12.88
C VAL A 461 -9.60 -9.87 -13.97
N SER A 462 -9.78 -9.40 -15.22
CA SER A 462 -10.11 -10.27 -16.36
C SER A 462 -9.00 -11.29 -16.65
N TRP A 463 -7.73 -10.86 -16.64
CA TRP A 463 -6.57 -11.73 -16.85
C TRP A 463 -6.49 -12.87 -15.83
N ARG A 464 -6.93 -12.60 -14.58
CA ARG A 464 -6.98 -13.60 -13.50
C ARG A 464 -8.22 -14.50 -13.55
N GLY A 465 -9.09 -14.32 -14.54
CA GLY A 465 -10.31 -15.10 -14.76
C GLY A 465 -11.55 -14.54 -14.07
N GLY A 466 -11.53 -13.28 -13.64
CA GLY A 466 -12.73 -12.57 -13.17
C GLY A 466 -13.52 -11.93 -14.33
N PRO A 467 -14.50 -11.06 -14.02
CA PRO A 467 -15.35 -10.44 -15.02
C PRO A 467 -14.57 -9.50 -15.96
N THR A 468 -15.10 -9.35 -17.17
CA THR A 468 -14.50 -8.65 -18.31
C THR A 468 -15.26 -7.36 -18.64
N GLY A 469 -14.60 -6.42 -19.32
CA GLY A 469 -15.25 -5.15 -19.73
C GLY A 469 -15.58 -4.18 -18.59
N ILE A 470 -15.05 -4.42 -17.39
CA ILE A 470 -15.41 -3.64 -16.20
C ILE A 470 -14.81 -2.24 -16.26
N THR A 471 -15.61 -1.22 -15.97
CA THR A 471 -15.11 0.13 -15.73
C THR A 471 -15.21 0.47 -14.24
N TYR A 472 -14.05 0.66 -13.61
CA TYR A 472 -13.96 0.99 -12.19
C TYR A 472 -14.08 2.50 -11.98
N LEU A 473 -15.03 2.91 -11.15
CA LEU A 473 -15.38 4.29 -10.85
C LEU A 473 -15.16 4.58 -9.37
N THR A 474 -15.01 5.85 -9.01
CA THR A 474 -14.93 6.31 -7.61
C THR A 474 -16.29 6.73 -7.05
N GLU A 475 -17.23 7.10 -7.93
CA GLU A 475 -18.56 7.58 -7.58
C GLU A 475 -19.59 7.12 -8.61
N VAL A 476 -20.87 7.17 -8.25
CA VAL A 476 -21.97 6.84 -9.16
C VAL A 476 -22.06 7.92 -10.25
N PRO A 477 -22.14 7.56 -11.55
CA PRO A 477 -22.27 8.54 -12.62
C PRO A 477 -23.49 9.45 -12.46
N THR A 478 -23.31 10.74 -12.74
CA THR A 478 -24.40 11.73 -12.65
C THR A 478 -25.53 11.44 -13.63
N ASP A 479 -25.20 10.90 -14.80
CA ASP A 479 -26.12 10.48 -15.86
C ASP A 479 -26.69 9.06 -15.68
N ALA A 480 -26.34 8.37 -14.58
CA ALA A 480 -26.94 7.07 -14.28
C ALA A 480 -28.46 7.20 -14.10
N SER A 481 -29.19 6.28 -14.71
CA SER A 481 -30.65 6.27 -14.83
C SER A 481 -31.21 4.87 -14.60
N ASN A 482 -32.52 4.80 -14.39
CA ASN A 482 -33.19 3.53 -14.13
C ASN A 482 -33.35 2.74 -15.43
N CYS A 483 -32.96 1.47 -15.40
CA CYS A 483 -32.97 0.57 -16.55
C CYS A 483 -33.74 -0.74 -16.28
N GLY A 484 -34.39 -0.84 -15.11
CA GLY A 484 -35.16 -2.01 -14.72
C GLY A 484 -35.80 -1.87 -13.34
N VAL A 485 -36.44 -2.95 -12.89
CA VAL A 485 -37.03 -3.03 -11.54
C VAL A 485 -35.89 -3.04 -10.53
N PHE A 486 -35.84 -2.01 -9.68
CA PHE A 486 -34.78 -1.79 -8.69
C PHE A 486 -33.36 -1.86 -9.26
N ARG A 487 -33.15 -1.25 -10.44
CA ARG A 487 -31.86 -1.29 -11.12
C ARG A 487 -31.46 0.08 -11.65
N LEU A 488 -30.27 0.51 -11.24
CA LEU A 488 -29.59 1.69 -11.78
C LEU A 488 -28.53 1.25 -12.81
N CYS A 489 -28.53 1.90 -13.97
CA CYS A 489 -27.53 1.71 -15.02
C CYS A 489 -26.84 3.03 -15.35
N GLY A 490 -25.59 2.94 -15.79
CA GLY A 490 -24.89 4.08 -16.39
C GLY A 490 -25.17 4.20 -17.90
N PRO A 491 -24.30 4.92 -18.63
CA PRO A 491 -24.36 5.00 -20.09
C PRO A 491 -24.46 3.62 -20.75
N GLU A 492 -25.20 3.55 -21.86
CA GLU A 492 -25.38 2.33 -22.65
C GLU A 492 -26.07 1.18 -21.88
N ASP A 493 -26.92 1.50 -20.90
CA ASP A 493 -27.65 0.54 -20.06
C ASP A 493 -26.74 -0.44 -19.30
N ARG A 494 -25.49 -0.02 -19.03
CA ARG A 494 -24.51 -0.83 -18.31
C ARG A 494 -24.88 -0.91 -16.81
N PRO A 495 -24.98 -2.11 -16.23
CA PRO A 495 -25.40 -2.29 -14.83
C PRO A 495 -24.35 -1.72 -13.87
N LEU A 496 -24.82 -1.16 -12.75
CA LEU A 496 -23.96 -0.59 -11.71
C LEU A 496 -23.85 -1.50 -10.50
N TYR A 497 -22.61 -1.71 -10.05
CA TYR A 497 -22.27 -2.43 -8.82
C TYR A 497 -21.49 -1.54 -7.87
N TYR A 498 -21.64 -1.81 -6.58
CA TYR A 498 -20.85 -1.21 -5.52
C TYR A 498 -19.93 -2.27 -4.92
N LEU A 499 -18.62 -2.04 -5.01
CA LEU A 499 -17.59 -2.88 -4.39
C LEU A 499 -16.93 -2.09 -3.27
N LYS A 500 -16.86 -2.67 -2.08
CA LYS A 500 -16.28 -1.98 -0.92
C LYS A 500 -15.34 -2.84 -0.11
N GLU A 501 -14.21 -2.25 0.24
CA GLU A 501 -13.28 -2.78 1.23
C GLU A 501 -13.65 -2.27 2.63
N SER A 502 -13.67 -3.15 3.61
CA SER A 502 -13.95 -2.85 5.02
C SER A 502 -12.99 -3.59 5.93
N LEU A 503 -12.65 -3.02 7.09
CA LEU A 503 -11.88 -3.71 8.12
C LEU A 503 -12.79 -4.15 9.25
N THR A 504 -12.59 -5.37 9.74
CA THR A 504 -13.19 -5.80 11.01
C THR A 504 -12.55 -5.03 12.18
N PRO A 505 -13.17 -5.04 13.37
CA PRO A 505 -12.52 -4.54 14.59
C PRO A 505 -11.17 -5.21 14.91
N SER A 506 -10.96 -6.44 14.42
CA SER A 506 -9.69 -7.17 14.54
C SER A 506 -8.65 -6.82 13.47
N GLY A 507 -8.98 -5.96 12.50
CA GLY A 507 -8.08 -5.52 11.43
C GLY A 507 -8.03 -6.46 10.21
N GLU A 508 -8.98 -7.37 10.08
CA GLU A 508 -9.08 -8.27 8.93
C GLU A 508 -9.87 -7.61 7.81
N LEU A 509 -9.46 -7.87 6.57
CA LEU A 509 -10.11 -7.28 5.40
C LEU A 509 -11.34 -8.10 4.98
N LEU A 510 -12.46 -7.39 4.82
CA LEU A 510 -13.68 -7.87 4.20
C LEU A 510 -13.92 -7.10 2.91
N VAL A 511 -14.50 -7.78 1.93
CA VAL A 511 -14.94 -7.18 0.67
C VAL A 511 -16.43 -7.47 0.49
N SER A 512 -17.23 -6.46 0.18
CA SER A 512 -18.62 -6.63 -0.20
C SER A 512 -18.85 -6.19 -1.64
N VAL A 513 -19.71 -6.92 -2.34
CA VAL A 513 -20.24 -6.55 -3.65
C VAL A 513 -21.75 -6.55 -3.56
N ALA A 514 -22.39 -5.52 -4.12
CA ALA A 514 -23.84 -5.43 -4.23
C ALA A 514 -24.23 -4.68 -5.50
N ARG A 515 -25.39 -5.02 -6.09
CA ARG A 515 -25.94 -4.23 -7.19
C ARG A 515 -26.51 -2.92 -6.65
N ILE A 516 -26.31 -1.83 -7.39
CA ILE A 516 -26.90 -0.53 -7.05
C ILE A 516 -28.35 -0.50 -7.53
N ALA A 517 -29.27 -0.34 -6.59
CA ALA A 517 -30.70 -0.29 -6.85
C ALA A 517 -31.16 1.10 -7.28
N ASP A 518 -30.63 2.15 -6.62
CA ASP A 518 -31.02 3.54 -6.85
C ASP A 518 -30.02 4.53 -6.23
N LYS A 519 -30.17 5.81 -6.58
CA LYS A 519 -29.50 6.92 -5.91
C LYS A 519 -30.28 7.27 -4.63
N THR A 520 -29.57 7.50 -3.53
CA THR A 520 -30.16 8.18 -2.37
C THR A 520 -30.02 9.69 -2.55
N ALA A 521 -30.52 10.48 -1.60
CA ALA A 521 -30.26 11.92 -1.58
C ALA A 521 -28.76 12.28 -1.51
N ASP A 522 -27.91 11.35 -1.03
CA ASP A 522 -26.45 11.45 -1.07
C ASP A 522 -25.88 10.51 -2.15
N ALA A 523 -25.38 11.09 -3.24
CA ALA A 523 -24.81 10.33 -4.35
C ALA A 523 -23.59 9.46 -3.97
N SER A 524 -22.94 9.75 -2.83
CA SER A 524 -21.82 8.97 -2.31
C SER A 524 -22.26 7.72 -1.51
N ASP A 525 -23.55 7.64 -1.17
CA ASP A 525 -24.15 6.54 -0.41
C ASP A 525 -25.35 5.94 -1.14
N PRO A 526 -25.11 5.19 -2.25
CA PRO A 526 -26.19 4.64 -3.05
C PRO A 526 -26.98 3.57 -2.29
N LEU A 527 -28.22 3.35 -2.73
CA LEU A 527 -29.03 2.23 -2.25
C LEU A 527 -28.56 0.95 -2.97
N VAL A 528 -28.27 -0.09 -2.21
CA VAL A 528 -27.84 -1.39 -2.73
C VAL A 528 -28.87 -2.49 -2.44
N LEU A 529 -29.00 -3.42 -3.39
CA LEU A 529 -29.84 -4.60 -3.25
C LEU A 529 -29.15 -5.64 -2.38
N LEU A 530 -29.74 -5.95 -1.22
CA LEU A 530 -29.14 -6.86 -0.25
C LEU A 530 -29.29 -8.34 -0.65
N ASP A 531 -30.36 -8.71 -1.34
CA ASP A 531 -30.57 -10.04 -1.95
C ASP A 531 -29.59 -10.34 -3.10
N GLU A 532 -29.11 -9.30 -3.79
CA GLU A 532 -28.03 -9.37 -4.77
C GLU A 532 -26.67 -8.96 -4.21
N ALA A 533 -26.52 -8.93 -2.88
CA ALA A 533 -25.25 -8.64 -2.22
C ALA A 533 -24.55 -9.91 -1.73
N ALA A 534 -23.23 -9.81 -1.59
CA ALA A 534 -22.44 -10.81 -0.90
C ALA A 534 -21.23 -10.19 -0.20
N VAL A 535 -20.77 -10.89 0.83
CA VAL A 535 -19.60 -10.52 1.63
C VAL A 535 -18.56 -11.64 1.53
N PHE A 536 -17.30 -11.24 1.38
CA PHE A 536 -16.16 -12.12 1.26
C PHE A 536 -15.06 -11.74 2.26
N GLY A 537 -14.42 -12.75 2.85
CA GLY A 537 -13.30 -12.54 3.76
C GLY A 537 -12.85 -13.82 4.47
N PRO A 538 -11.99 -13.70 5.51
CA PRO A 538 -11.52 -14.85 6.28
C PRO A 538 -12.65 -15.53 7.07
N GLN A 539 -12.73 -16.86 7.02
CA GLN A 539 -13.80 -17.65 7.64
C GLN A 539 -14.00 -17.36 9.13
N THR A 540 -12.94 -17.03 9.87
CA THR A 540 -13.02 -16.77 11.32
C THR A 540 -13.60 -15.39 11.66
N HIS A 541 -13.74 -14.49 10.69
CA HIS A 541 -14.09 -13.10 10.93
C HIS A 541 -15.23 -12.57 10.04
N THR A 542 -15.51 -13.22 8.91
CA THR A 542 -16.66 -12.86 8.07
C THR A 542 -17.96 -13.29 8.73
N ARG A 543 -18.91 -12.35 8.83
CA ARG A 543 -20.24 -12.61 9.40
C ARG A 543 -21.20 -13.13 8.34
N THR A 544 -22.18 -13.92 8.79
CA THR A 544 -23.35 -14.27 7.98
C THR A 544 -24.16 -13.01 7.70
N CYS A 545 -24.30 -12.67 6.42
CA CYS A 545 -25.15 -11.57 5.97
C CYS A 545 -26.55 -12.14 5.72
N SER A 546 -27.49 -11.98 6.65
CA SER A 546 -28.88 -12.44 6.45
C SER A 546 -29.79 -11.80 7.47
N VAL A 547 -30.90 -11.21 7.02
CA VAL A 547 -31.97 -10.70 7.89
C VAL A 547 -32.97 -11.82 8.25
N SER A 548 -33.22 -12.77 7.34
CA SER A 548 -34.17 -13.88 7.56
C SER A 548 -33.57 -15.11 8.27
N GLY A 549 -32.24 -15.16 8.41
CA GLY A 549 -31.50 -16.31 8.94
C GLY A 549 -31.23 -17.41 7.90
N LEU A 550 -31.71 -17.26 6.66
CA LEU A 550 -31.35 -18.14 5.54
C LEU A 550 -30.01 -17.68 4.95
N THR A 551 -29.02 -18.58 4.93
CA THR A 551 -27.67 -18.26 4.45
C THR A 551 -27.21 -19.21 3.36
N SER A 552 -26.82 -18.68 2.21
CA SER A 552 -25.97 -19.41 1.26
C SER A 552 -24.52 -19.11 1.60
N THR A 553 -23.77 -20.14 1.98
CA THR A 553 -22.37 -20.03 2.39
C THR A 553 -21.51 -20.91 1.50
N GLN A 554 -20.45 -20.33 0.95
CA GLN A 554 -19.43 -21.06 0.18
C GLN A 554 -18.07 -20.84 0.83
N THR A 555 -17.42 -21.93 1.22
CA THR A 555 -16.09 -21.91 1.86
C THR A 555 -15.04 -22.48 0.92
N THR A 556 -13.93 -21.75 0.74
CA THR A 556 -12.78 -22.18 -0.04
C THR A 556 -11.50 -21.95 0.75
N GLY A 557 -10.98 -23.02 1.37
CA GLY A 557 -9.81 -22.93 2.25
C GLY A 557 -10.09 -22.04 3.47
N ARG A 558 -9.30 -20.98 3.66
CA ARG A 558 -9.48 -20.00 4.76
C ARG A 558 -10.52 -18.93 4.46
N TRP A 559 -11.06 -18.88 3.25
CA TRP A 559 -11.95 -17.83 2.78
C TRP A 559 -13.40 -18.30 2.78
N VAL A 560 -14.32 -17.38 3.04
CA VAL A 560 -15.76 -17.62 3.00
C VAL A 560 -16.46 -16.50 2.24
N LYS A 561 -17.47 -16.90 1.46
CA LYS A 561 -18.46 -16.05 0.81
C LYS A 561 -19.81 -16.30 1.46
N HIS A 562 -20.46 -15.24 1.92
CA HIS A 562 -21.86 -15.26 2.38
C HIS A 562 -22.69 -14.42 1.42
N SER A 563 -23.70 -15.02 0.80
CA SER A 563 -24.76 -14.25 0.13
C SER A 563 -25.63 -13.58 1.18
N CYS A 564 -25.98 -12.33 0.92
CA CYS A 564 -26.86 -11.53 1.74
C CYS A 564 -28.34 -11.82 1.42
N ASP A 565 -29.23 -11.46 2.34
CA ASP A 565 -30.69 -11.55 2.18
C ASP A 565 -31.36 -10.48 3.05
N GLY A 566 -32.35 -9.78 2.49
CA GLY A 566 -33.14 -8.75 3.17
C GLY A 566 -33.51 -7.57 2.25
N PRO A 567 -34.09 -6.49 2.79
CA PRO A 567 -34.49 -5.31 2.02
C PRO A 567 -33.30 -4.55 1.44
N PRO A 568 -33.50 -3.68 0.42
CA PRO A 568 -32.47 -2.77 -0.03
C PRO A 568 -31.99 -1.86 1.11
N VAL A 569 -30.69 -1.60 1.19
CA VAL A 569 -30.09 -0.78 2.24
C VAL A 569 -29.12 0.25 1.66
N ALA A 570 -28.87 1.34 2.38
CA ALA A 570 -27.79 2.24 2.01
C ALA A 570 -26.43 1.53 2.11
N ALA A 571 -25.52 1.82 1.19
CA ALA A 571 -24.19 1.21 1.15
C ALA A 571 -23.40 1.43 2.46
N SER A 572 -23.57 2.58 3.10
CA SER A 572 -22.99 2.93 4.40
C SER A 572 -23.47 2.02 5.53
N LEU A 573 -24.73 1.59 5.53
CA LEU A 573 -25.29 0.69 6.54
C LEU A 573 -24.70 -0.72 6.45
N LEU A 574 -24.59 -1.26 5.22
CA LEU A 574 -23.90 -2.54 5.00
C LEU A 574 -22.45 -2.46 5.51
N THR A 575 -21.79 -1.31 5.31
CA THR A 575 -20.43 -1.07 5.79
C THR A 575 -20.34 -1.00 7.31
N GLY A 576 -21.22 -0.21 7.93
CA GLY A 576 -21.30 -0.07 9.37
C GLY A 576 -21.53 -1.42 10.02
N TRP A 577 -22.43 -2.22 9.46
CA TRP A 577 -22.70 -3.58 9.91
C TRP A 577 -21.46 -4.49 9.83
N LEU A 578 -20.70 -4.44 8.73
CA LEU A 578 -19.47 -5.23 8.56
C LEU A 578 -18.35 -4.84 9.55
N SER A 579 -18.29 -3.57 9.93
CA SER A 579 -17.24 -3.01 10.79
C SER A 579 -17.60 -2.93 12.27
N SER A 580 -18.88 -3.12 12.62
CA SER A 580 -19.42 -3.08 13.99
C SER A 580 -19.00 -4.25 14.89
N ILE A 581 -19.41 -4.25 16.16
CA ILE A 581 -19.37 -5.40 17.09
C ILE A 581 -20.59 -6.32 16.83
N PRO A 582 -20.52 -7.65 17.08
CA PRO A 582 -21.67 -8.54 16.86
C PRO A 582 -22.90 -8.07 17.65
N GLY A 583 -24.05 -7.95 16.98
CA GLY A 583 -25.33 -7.55 17.59
C GLY A 583 -25.92 -6.22 17.07
N THR A 584 -25.25 -5.50 16.16
CA THR A 584 -25.90 -4.41 15.42
C THR A 584 -26.74 -4.98 14.28
N ASP A 585 -28.00 -4.56 14.20
CA ASP A 585 -28.88 -4.96 13.11
C ASP A 585 -28.48 -4.32 11.79
N LEU A 586 -28.80 -5.00 10.69
CA LEU A 586 -28.64 -4.50 9.32
C LEU A 586 -29.79 -3.55 8.93
N SER A 587 -30.47 -3.00 9.94
CA SER A 587 -31.54 -2.03 9.84
C SER A 587 -31.25 -0.85 10.78
N SER A 588 -31.48 0.38 10.31
CA SER A 588 -31.46 1.57 11.17
C SER A 588 -32.82 1.79 11.83
N ALA A 589 -32.86 2.50 12.96
CA ALA A 589 -34.12 2.93 13.56
C ALA A 589 -35.00 3.74 12.58
N ALA A 590 -34.36 4.50 11.68
CA ALA A 590 -35.04 5.25 10.63
C ALA A 590 -35.66 4.33 9.56
N GLN A 591 -35.01 3.22 9.20
CA GLN A 591 -35.58 2.19 8.32
C GLN A 591 -36.81 1.55 8.96
N LEU A 592 -36.71 1.13 10.23
CA LEU A 592 -37.84 0.54 10.96
C LEU A 592 -39.05 1.50 11.03
N ALA A 593 -38.80 2.79 11.26
CA ALA A 593 -39.85 3.81 11.26
C ALA A 593 -40.47 3.99 9.85
N THR A 594 -39.66 3.94 8.79
CA THR A 594 -40.13 4.10 7.40
C THR A 594 -40.96 2.89 6.96
N ASP A 595 -40.54 1.68 7.31
CA ASP A 595 -41.26 0.44 7.02
C ASP A 595 -42.65 0.46 7.68
N ALA A 596 -42.70 0.83 8.96
CA ALA A 596 -43.94 0.98 9.69
C ALA A 596 -44.83 2.11 9.12
N ALA A 597 -44.22 3.22 8.67
CA ALA A 597 -44.93 4.35 8.09
C ALA A 597 -45.61 3.99 6.75
N ILE A 598 -44.89 3.27 5.87
CA ILE A 598 -45.45 2.81 4.59
C ILE A 598 -46.57 1.80 4.86
N ALA A 599 -46.33 0.80 5.71
CA ALA A 599 -47.35 -0.18 6.07
C ALA A 599 -48.59 0.44 6.75
N GLY A 600 -48.41 1.54 7.49
CA GLY A 600 -49.46 2.30 8.17
C GLY A 600 -50.16 3.35 7.32
N GLY A 601 -49.86 3.47 6.02
CA GLY A 601 -50.48 4.45 5.11
C GLY A 601 -50.06 5.91 5.34
N PHE A 602 -48.96 6.16 6.06
CA PHE A 602 -48.45 7.52 6.33
C PHE A 602 -48.17 8.31 5.04
N PHE A 603 -47.75 7.60 3.99
CA PHE A 603 -47.38 8.18 2.69
C PHE A 603 -48.53 8.20 1.68
N ASP A 604 -49.76 7.78 2.02
CA ASP A 604 -50.91 7.72 1.10
C ASP A 604 -51.26 9.07 0.45
N ARG A 605 -50.86 10.17 1.10
CA ARG A 605 -51.06 11.55 0.63
C ARG A 605 -49.97 12.05 -0.34
N VAL A 606 -48.87 11.31 -0.48
CA VAL A 606 -47.79 11.68 -1.41
C VAL A 606 -48.17 11.17 -2.78
N GLU A 607 -48.33 12.09 -3.73
CA GLU A 607 -48.64 11.75 -5.11
C GLU A 607 -47.48 10.98 -5.76
N ASN A 608 -47.81 10.01 -6.61
CA ASN A 608 -46.81 9.36 -7.45
C ASN A 608 -46.11 10.40 -8.32
N GLY A 609 -44.79 10.30 -8.48
CA GLY A 609 -44.00 11.28 -9.22
C GLY A 609 -43.53 12.50 -8.40
N ALA A 610 -43.89 12.60 -7.11
CA ALA A 610 -43.51 13.74 -6.27
C ALA A 610 -41.98 13.87 -6.04
N THR A 611 -41.54 15.08 -5.70
CA THR A 611 -40.16 15.34 -5.28
C THR A 611 -40.08 15.46 -3.76
N ILE A 612 -39.26 14.63 -3.14
CA ILE A 612 -39.01 14.60 -1.70
C ILE A 612 -37.68 15.28 -1.41
N VAL A 613 -37.71 16.38 -0.68
CA VAL A 613 -36.53 16.98 -0.07
C VAL A 613 -36.26 16.22 1.22
N ALA A 614 -35.24 15.35 1.23
CA ALA A 614 -34.81 14.57 2.39
C ALA A 614 -33.59 15.21 3.08
N GLY A 615 -33.28 14.78 4.31
CA GLY A 615 -32.05 15.15 5.00
C GLY A 615 -30.80 14.58 4.31
N GLN A 616 -29.61 15.04 4.69
CA GLN A 616 -28.36 14.41 4.24
C GLN A 616 -28.12 13.08 4.97
N GLY A 617 -27.74 12.06 4.20
CA GLY A 617 -27.59 10.68 4.67
C GLY A 617 -28.94 9.96 4.83
N GLY A 618 -29.00 8.67 4.48
CA GLY A 618 -30.19 7.85 4.72
C GLY A 618 -30.50 6.82 3.62
N HIS A 619 -31.47 5.95 3.91
CA HIS A 619 -31.99 4.88 3.05
C HIS A 619 -33.12 5.34 2.11
N HIS A 620 -33.56 6.60 2.24
CA HIS A 620 -34.66 7.15 1.44
C HIS A 620 -34.28 7.23 -0.04
N SER A 621 -34.94 6.40 -0.84
CA SER A 621 -34.82 6.37 -2.29
C SER A 621 -36.14 5.88 -2.90
N ARG A 622 -36.32 6.11 -4.20
CA ARG A 622 -37.52 5.67 -4.91
C ARG A 622 -37.63 4.14 -4.87
N ALA A 623 -36.54 3.44 -5.18
CA ALA A 623 -36.48 1.99 -5.10
C ALA A 623 -36.86 1.44 -3.70
N TYR A 624 -36.44 2.10 -2.62
CA TYR A 624 -36.80 1.66 -1.26
C TYR A 624 -38.30 1.72 -1.01
N PHE A 625 -38.93 2.86 -1.36
CA PHE A 625 -40.36 3.08 -1.17
C PHE A 625 -41.20 2.14 -2.04
N GLU A 626 -40.82 1.97 -3.31
CA GLU A 626 -41.48 1.05 -4.23
C GLU A 626 -41.36 -0.41 -3.78
N TRP A 627 -40.20 -0.81 -3.21
CA TRP A 627 -39.97 -2.17 -2.71
C TRP A 627 -40.92 -2.53 -1.56
N LEU A 628 -41.24 -1.57 -0.70
CA LEU A 628 -42.20 -1.72 0.41
C LEU A 628 -43.67 -1.60 -0.01
N GLY A 629 -43.94 -1.31 -1.30
CA GLY A 629 -45.30 -1.10 -1.80
C GLY A 629 -45.88 0.29 -1.53
N GLY A 630 -45.01 1.30 -1.30
CA GLY A 630 -45.38 2.70 -1.14
C GLY A 630 -45.58 3.45 -2.47
N PRO A 631 -45.61 4.80 -2.44
CA PRO A 631 -45.72 5.64 -3.64
C PRO A 631 -44.60 5.41 -4.66
N THR A 632 -44.93 5.49 -5.94
CA THR A 632 -44.02 5.19 -7.06
C THR A 632 -43.47 6.46 -7.74
N ASP A 633 -42.38 6.33 -8.49
CA ASP A 633 -41.78 7.42 -9.28
C ASP A 633 -41.32 8.65 -8.48
N LEU A 634 -41.06 8.48 -7.17
CA LEU A 634 -40.54 9.54 -6.33
C LEU A 634 -39.14 10.01 -6.78
N SER A 635 -38.80 11.26 -6.49
CA SER A 635 -37.45 11.81 -6.70
C SER A 635 -36.93 12.39 -5.39
N PHE A 636 -35.70 12.04 -4.99
CA PHE A 636 -35.12 12.49 -3.72
C PHE A 636 -34.00 13.51 -3.96
N THR A 637 -34.01 14.58 -3.17
CA THR A 637 -33.00 15.65 -3.20
C THR A 637 -32.70 16.12 -1.78
N THR A 638 -31.53 16.72 -1.55
CA THR A 638 -31.15 17.29 -0.24
C THR A 638 -31.59 18.74 -0.06
N SER A 639 -32.00 19.40 -1.15
CA SER A 639 -32.44 20.79 -1.17
C SER A 639 -33.52 21.02 -2.22
N LEU A 640 -34.29 22.10 -2.09
CA LEU A 640 -35.27 22.51 -3.07
C LEU A 640 -34.63 22.62 -4.47
N PRO A 641 -35.22 21.99 -5.51
CA PRO A 641 -34.74 22.12 -6.87
C PRO A 641 -34.69 23.58 -7.34
N ALA A 642 -33.78 23.93 -8.25
CA ALA A 642 -33.81 25.24 -8.87
C ALA A 642 -35.09 25.43 -9.69
N GLY A 643 -35.66 26.64 -9.66
CA GLY A 643 -36.85 26.98 -10.46
C GLY A 643 -38.19 26.50 -9.88
N THR A 644 -38.28 26.23 -8.57
CA THR A 644 -39.58 25.86 -7.96
C THR A 644 -40.65 26.91 -8.20
N VAL A 645 -41.86 26.47 -8.53
CA VAL A 645 -43.03 27.31 -8.76
C VAL A 645 -44.13 27.00 -7.74
N GLN A 646 -44.99 27.97 -7.46
CA GLN A 646 -46.16 27.73 -6.62
C GLN A 646 -47.25 27.04 -7.46
N CYS A 647 -47.72 25.87 -7.02
CA CYS A 647 -48.70 25.04 -7.75
C CYS A 647 -49.98 24.73 -6.95
N GLY A 648 -50.05 25.14 -5.68
CA GLY A 648 -51.23 25.04 -4.84
C GLY A 648 -51.31 26.15 -3.79
N GLU A 649 -52.39 26.17 -3.00
CA GLU A 649 -52.62 27.18 -1.94
C GLU A 649 -51.51 27.22 -0.87
N ALA A 650 -50.69 26.18 -0.81
CA ALA A 650 -49.75 25.91 0.26
C ALA A 650 -48.56 25.02 -0.17
N GLN A 651 -48.28 24.92 -1.48
CA GLN A 651 -47.35 23.93 -2.01
C GLN A 651 -46.52 24.44 -3.19
N LEU A 652 -45.22 24.16 -3.13
CA LEU A 652 -44.26 24.28 -4.21
C LEU A 652 -44.28 23.02 -5.07
N CYS A 653 -44.10 23.23 -6.37
CA CYS A 653 -43.81 22.21 -7.34
C CYS A 653 -42.50 22.50 -8.06
N THR A 654 -41.96 21.47 -8.70
CA THR A 654 -40.91 21.63 -9.72
C THR A 654 -41.45 22.36 -10.95
N GLU A 655 -40.57 22.81 -11.85
CA GLU A 655 -40.96 23.42 -13.14
C GLU A 655 -41.89 22.51 -13.97
N ASP A 656 -41.74 21.19 -13.82
CA ASP A 656 -42.59 20.16 -14.45
C ASP A 656 -43.92 19.92 -13.70
N ASN A 657 -44.29 20.82 -12.78
CA ASN A 657 -45.50 20.76 -11.97
C ASN A 657 -45.62 19.50 -11.08
N ARG A 658 -44.49 18.98 -10.56
CA ARG A 658 -44.48 17.87 -9.59
C ARG A 658 -44.49 18.40 -8.16
N PRO A 659 -45.39 17.92 -7.27
CA PRO A 659 -45.48 18.43 -5.91
C PRO A 659 -44.22 18.13 -5.10
N ILE A 660 -43.77 19.10 -4.31
CA ILE A 660 -42.59 18.99 -3.46
C ILE A 660 -43.02 18.75 -2.01
N PHE A 661 -42.54 17.67 -1.42
CA PHE A 661 -42.66 17.37 0.01
C PHE A 661 -41.29 17.39 0.68
N VAL A 662 -41.30 17.65 1.97
CA VAL A 662 -40.14 17.58 2.85
C VAL A 662 -40.32 16.34 3.73
N LEU A 663 -39.31 15.47 3.73
CA LEU A 663 -39.20 14.33 4.63
C LEU A 663 -37.98 14.53 5.54
N ARG A 664 -38.15 14.39 6.85
CA ARG A 664 -37.05 14.48 7.82
C ARG A 664 -37.14 13.36 8.84
N ASP A 665 -35.98 12.76 9.11
CA ASP A 665 -35.79 11.82 10.22
C ASP A 665 -35.37 12.66 11.43
N LEU A 666 -36.21 12.69 12.46
CA LEU A 666 -36.00 13.48 13.67
C LEU A 666 -35.63 12.53 14.81
N GLN A 667 -34.46 12.75 15.40
CA GLN A 667 -34.04 12.01 16.58
C GLN A 667 -34.79 12.54 17.81
N ALA A 668 -35.51 11.66 18.50
CA ALA A 668 -36.14 11.94 19.78
C ALA A 668 -35.73 10.85 20.77
N ASP A 669 -34.82 11.18 21.69
CA ASP A 669 -34.12 10.22 22.54
C ASP A 669 -33.48 9.07 21.73
N ASP A 670 -33.85 7.81 22.00
CA ASP A 670 -33.36 6.62 21.29
C ASP A 670 -34.27 6.18 20.11
N GLU A 671 -35.30 6.96 19.79
CA GLU A 671 -36.30 6.66 18.74
C GLU A 671 -36.22 7.66 17.57
N ILE A 672 -36.78 7.27 16.42
CA ILE A 672 -36.88 8.11 15.22
C ILE A 672 -38.34 8.48 14.96
N ILE A 673 -38.57 9.77 14.71
CA ILE A 673 -39.85 10.32 14.27
C ILE A 673 -39.69 10.81 12.82
N LEU A 674 -40.57 10.38 11.93
CA LEU A 674 -40.65 10.88 10.57
C LEU A 674 -41.56 12.11 10.51
N LEU A 675 -41.04 13.19 9.95
CA LEU A 675 -41.81 14.37 9.60
C LEU A 675 -42.04 14.40 8.08
N LEU A 676 -43.31 14.47 7.68
CA LEU A 676 -43.71 14.72 6.29
C LEU A 676 -44.54 16.01 6.21
N ALA A 677 -44.13 16.95 5.36
CA ALA A 677 -44.85 18.20 5.14
C ALA A 677 -44.72 18.68 3.68
N PRO A 678 -45.74 19.30 3.06
CA PRO A 678 -45.54 19.98 1.79
C PRO A 678 -44.59 21.17 1.96
N ALA A 679 -43.69 21.37 1.00
CA ALA A 679 -42.86 22.58 0.98
C ALA A 679 -43.73 23.76 0.55
N ALA A 680 -43.92 24.77 1.40
CA ALA A 680 -44.87 25.85 1.14
C ALA A 680 -44.24 27.09 0.49
N THR A 681 -43.04 27.48 0.91
CA THR A 681 -42.34 28.65 0.37
C THR A 681 -40.83 28.53 0.57
N ASP A 682 -40.04 28.96 -0.42
CA ASP A 682 -38.59 29.11 -0.29
C ASP A 682 -38.28 30.44 0.43
N LEU A 683 -37.64 30.34 1.60
CA LEU A 683 -37.25 31.49 2.43
C LEU A 683 -35.88 32.07 2.04
N GLY A 684 -35.31 31.64 0.91
CA GLY A 684 -33.95 31.99 0.48
C GLY A 684 -32.89 31.03 1.02
N ASN A 685 -33.30 29.97 1.72
CA ASN A 685 -32.46 28.85 2.10
C ASN A 685 -33.10 27.55 1.59
N PRO A 686 -32.57 26.94 0.51
CA PRO A 686 -33.22 25.82 -0.16
C PRO A 686 -33.23 24.52 0.66
N THR A 687 -32.53 24.47 1.80
CA THR A 687 -32.57 23.33 2.73
C THR A 687 -33.56 23.52 3.89
N ASP A 688 -34.08 24.74 4.08
CA ASP A 688 -34.96 25.15 5.18
C ASP A 688 -36.22 25.91 4.66
N PRO A 689 -37.11 25.24 3.93
CA PRO A 689 -38.34 25.85 3.46
C PRO A 689 -39.32 26.14 4.60
N LEU A 690 -40.27 27.04 4.34
CA LEU A 690 -41.45 27.18 5.19
C LEU A 690 -42.35 25.94 5.02
N ILE A 691 -42.81 25.38 6.14
CA ILE A 691 -43.81 24.31 6.18
C ILE A 691 -45.12 24.82 6.79
N ILE A 692 -46.24 24.33 6.27
CA ILE A 692 -47.57 24.66 6.81
C ILE A 692 -48.01 23.55 7.75
N MET A 693 -48.13 23.89 9.04
CA MET A 693 -48.39 22.93 10.10
C MET A 693 -49.68 22.13 9.90
N GLY A 694 -50.75 22.75 9.39
CA GLY A 694 -52.02 22.06 9.08
C GLY A 694 -51.89 20.92 8.05
N HIS A 695 -50.75 20.86 7.35
CA HIS A 695 -50.40 19.78 6.42
C HIS A 695 -49.11 19.06 6.83
N ALA A 696 -48.54 19.31 8.01
CA ALA A 696 -47.42 18.54 8.53
C ALA A 696 -47.93 17.32 9.30
N THR A 697 -47.27 16.19 9.15
CA THR A 697 -47.60 14.95 9.88
C THR A 697 -46.34 14.39 10.51
N LEU A 698 -46.44 13.99 11.77
CA LEU A 698 -45.42 13.24 12.49
C LEU A 698 -45.81 11.76 12.54
N PHE A 699 -44.84 10.87 12.39
CA PHE A 699 -45.02 9.43 12.56
C PHE A 699 -43.89 8.84 13.38
N GLY A 700 -44.24 8.07 14.39
CA GLY A 700 -43.27 7.42 15.28
C GLY A 700 -43.96 6.57 16.32
N ARG A 701 -43.22 6.07 17.30
CA ARG A 701 -43.82 5.38 18.45
C ARG A 701 -44.61 6.35 19.30
N GLU A 702 -45.71 5.87 19.87
CA GLU A 702 -46.64 6.71 20.64
C GLU A 702 -45.96 7.44 21.82
N ASN A 703 -45.06 6.77 22.52
CA ASN A 703 -44.31 7.33 23.65
C ASN A 703 -43.18 8.29 23.26
N ALA A 704 -42.81 8.37 21.98
CA ALA A 704 -41.77 9.26 21.47
C ALA A 704 -42.33 10.38 20.59
N THR A 705 -43.53 10.22 20.04
CA THR A 705 -44.11 11.19 19.10
C THR A 705 -44.90 12.27 19.86
N PRO A 706 -44.49 13.56 19.83
CA PRO A 706 -45.16 14.61 20.59
C PRO A 706 -46.57 14.92 20.07
N LEU A 707 -47.44 15.43 20.93
CA LEU A 707 -48.73 15.99 20.50
C LEU A 707 -48.48 17.25 19.66
N CYS A 708 -48.88 17.20 18.39
CA CYS A 708 -48.59 18.25 17.41
C CYS A 708 -49.74 19.26 17.23
N ALA A 709 -50.44 19.58 18.32
CA ALA A 709 -51.47 20.62 18.32
C ALA A 709 -50.89 21.90 18.95
N MET A 710 -50.28 22.75 18.13
CA MET A 710 -49.41 23.83 18.60
C MET A 710 -50.11 24.91 19.44
N GLU A 711 -51.44 25.01 19.35
CA GLU A 711 -52.27 25.92 20.14
C GLU A 711 -52.78 25.30 21.45
N SER A 712 -52.57 23.99 21.65
CA SER A 712 -52.96 23.27 22.87
C SER A 712 -51.97 23.52 24.02
N ALA A 713 -52.46 23.47 25.25
CA ALA A 713 -51.61 23.46 26.44
C ALA A 713 -50.74 22.19 26.53
N ASP A 714 -51.17 21.11 25.87
CA ASP A 714 -50.49 19.81 25.86
C ASP A 714 -49.54 19.66 24.66
N ALA A 715 -49.30 20.73 23.89
CA ALA A 715 -48.36 20.72 22.76
C ALA A 715 -46.98 20.27 23.22
N GLY A 716 -46.41 19.28 22.52
CA GLY A 716 -45.09 18.73 22.89
C GLY A 716 -45.13 17.68 24.01
N SER A 717 -46.29 17.41 24.62
CA SER A 717 -46.41 16.31 25.58
C SER A 717 -46.42 14.94 24.89
N MET A 718 -45.89 13.94 25.59
CA MET A 718 -45.82 12.54 25.15
C MET A 718 -46.51 11.64 26.17
N PRO A 719 -47.31 10.65 25.75
CA PRO A 719 -47.88 9.64 26.66
C PRO A 719 -46.78 8.86 27.39
N GLU A 720 -46.97 8.58 28.69
CA GLU A 720 -45.99 7.86 29.52
C GLU A 720 -45.80 6.39 29.10
N THR A 721 -46.79 5.80 28.40
CA THR A 721 -46.75 4.40 27.95
C THR A 721 -47.43 4.23 26.59
N GLY A 722 -46.75 3.58 25.65
CA GLY A 722 -47.29 3.24 24.34
C GLY A 722 -46.16 2.82 23.38
N THR A 723 -46.23 1.63 22.80
CA THR A 723 -45.23 1.11 21.86
C THR A 723 -45.75 1.03 20.42
N ASP A 724 -47.01 1.38 20.21
CA ASP A 724 -47.65 1.33 18.90
C ASP A 724 -47.16 2.49 18.03
N TRP A 725 -47.15 2.26 16.71
CA TRP A 725 -46.85 3.28 15.73
C TRP A 725 -48.06 4.18 15.51
N ILE A 726 -47.89 5.50 15.62
CA ILE A 726 -48.96 6.48 15.48
C ILE A 726 -48.60 7.57 14.46
N SER A 727 -49.60 8.01 13.70
CA SER A 727 -49.54 9.18 12.84
C SER A 727 -50.28 10.35 13.49
N ARG A 728 -49.65 11.51 13.60
CA ARG A 728 -50.23 12.73 14.20
C ARG A 728 -50.15 13.88 13.21
N ILE A 729 -51.31 14.33 12.74
CA ILE A 729 -51.43 15.53 11.91
C ILE A 729 -51.29 16.76 12.80
N CYS A 730 -50.45 17.69 12.37
CA CYS A 730 -50.17 18.89 13.12
C CYS A 730 -51.20 20.01 12.87
N THR A 731 -51.32 20.94 13.80
CA THR A 731 -52.13 22.17 13.66
C THR A 731 -51.39 23.35 14.26
N GLY A 732 -51.41 24.51 13.60
CA GLY A 732 -50.72 25.72 14.03
C GLY A 732 -50.36 26.67 12.89
N PRO A 733 -49.72 27.81 13.18
CA PRO A 733 -49.23 28.74 12.17
C PRO A 733 -48.06 28.16 11.35
N PRO A 734 -47.82 28.61 10.11
CA PRO A 734 -46.66 28.20 9.32
C PRO A 734 -45.34 28.53 10.04
N THR A 735 -44.33 27.68 9.86
CA THR A 735 -43.02 27.82 10.52
C THR A 735 -41.90 27.38 9.58
N SER A 736 -40.68 27.85 9.83
CA SER A 736 -39.49 27.26 9.19
C SER A 736 -39.35 25.80 9.61
N LEU A 737 -38.86 24.98 8.68
CA LEU A 737 -38.60 23.56 8.91
C LEU A 737 -37.64 23.38 10.09
N SER A 738 -36.51 24.09 10.10
CA SER A 738 -35.46 23.97 11.12
C SER A 738 -35.95 24.26 12.54
N SER A 739 -36.78 25.30 12.74
CA SER A 739 -37.35 25.61 14.05
C SER A 739 -38.30 24.51 14.53
N PHE A 740 -39.10 23.95 13.62
CA PHE A 740 -39.99 22.84 13.96
C PHE A 740 -39.22 21.55 14.27
N GLN A 741 -38.18 21.22 13.49
CA GLN A 741 -37.32 20.07 13.74
C GLN A 741 -36.67 20.15 15.12
N ASN A 742 -36.10 21.30 15.47
CA ASN A 742 -35.47 21.52 16.77
C ASN A 742 -36.49 21.36 17.92
N TRP A 743 -37.72 21.82 17.73
CA TRP A 743 -38.77 21.67 18.74
C TRP A 743 -39.21 20.23 18.93
N VAL A 744 -39.39 19.46 17.84
CA VAL A 744 -39.73 18.04 17.94
C VAL A 744 -38.62 17.24 18.63
N ALA A 745 -37.36 17.54 18.30
CA ALA A 745 -36.22 16.80 18.82
C ALA A 745 -35.86 17.14 20.27
N SER A 746 -36.08 18.39 20.71
CA SER A 746 -35.55 18.86 22.00
C SER A 746 -36.52 19.73 22.80
N GLY A 747 -37.76 19.86 22.37
CA GLY A 747 -38.74 20.76 22.96
C GLY A 747 -38.30 22.22 22.89
N CYS A 748 -38.75 23.04 23.83
CA CYS A 748 -38.37 24.44 23.91
C CYS A 748 -36.96 24.63 24.48
N THR A 749 -35.99 24.90 23.60
CA THR A 749 -34.60 25.20 23.95
C THR A 749 -34.32 26.71 23.95
N GLU A 750 -33.17 27.15 24.48
CA GLU A 750 -32.76 28.57 24.46
C GLU A 750 -32.72 29.14 23.02
N GLY A 751 -32.32 28.32 22.03
CA GLY A 751 -32.33 28.69 20.61
C GLY A 751 -33.73 28.84 19.98
N LEU A 752 -34.78 28.38 20.67
CA LEU A 752 -36.18 28.56 20.30
C LEU A 752 -36.88 29.59 21.20
N SER A 753 -36.16 30.29 22.09
CA SER A 753 -36.72 31.33 22.94
C SER A 753 -37.36 32.43 22.08
N GLY A 754 -38.64 32.73 22.33
CA GLY A 754 -39.41 33.69 21.54
C GLY A 754 -40.10 33.10 20.30
N TRP A 755 -39.91 31.81 20.02
CA TRP A 755 -40.79 31.09 19.10
C TRP A 755 -42.20 30.98 19.71
N PHE A 756 -43.25 31.00 18.88
CA PHE A 756 -44.62 31.26 19.34
C PHE A 756 -45.18 30.27 20.39
N ILE A 757 -44.56 29.09 20.54
CA ILE A 757 -44.88 28.08 21.55
C ILE A 757 -43.91 28.12 22.73
N CYS A 758 -42.68 28.57 22.49
CA CYS A 758 -41.58 28.60 23.44
C CYS A 758 -41.41 30.00 24.03
N VAL A 759 -42.50 30.48 24.64
CA VAL A 759 -42.54 31.74 25.38
C VAL A 759 -42.17 31.45 26.83
N ASP A 760 -41.32 32.28 27.43
CA ASP A 760 -41.01 32.18 28.86
C ASP A 760 -42.31 32.11 29.68
N ALA A 761 -42.34 31.26 30.71
CA ALA A 761 -43.51 30.97 31.54
C ALA A 761 -44.10 32.19 32.31
N GLY A 762 -43.73 33.42 31.96
CA GLY A 762 -44.16 34.67 32.57
C GLY A 762 -44.97 35.64 31.68
N SER A 763 -45.37 35.29 30.46
CA SER A 763 -46.07 36.26 29.57
C SER A 763 -47.35 35.75 28.88
N ARG A 764 -48.25 35.10 29.62
CA ARG A 764 -49.68 35.03 29.26
C ARG A 764 -50.49 35.75 30.34
N GLU A 765 -50.60 37.07 30.21
CA GLU A 765 -51.70 37.88 30.73
C GLU A 765 -52.34 38.68 29.59
#